data_AF-A0A3D1IBJ5-F1
#
_entry.id   AF-A0A3D1IBJ5-F1
#
_cell.length_a   1.000
_cell.length_b   1.000
_cell.length_c   1.000
_cell.angle_alpha   90.00
_cell.angle_beta   90.00
_cell.angle_gamma   90.00
#
_symmetry.space_group_name_H-M   'P 1'
#
loop_
_entity.id
_entity.type
_entity.pdbx_description
1 polymer ?
#
loop_
_entity_poly.entity_id
_entity_poly.type
_entity_poly.pdbx_seq_one_letter_code
_entity_poly.pdbx_strand_id
1 'polypeptide(L)'
;MLSALMAVALLRQDGATLELYRGAPLPARPTPQARYWDVADATLDSRLPESNFGGMAVLSGGPGRAILIRFGDLARAIGPGKRVVDARLRLTVFDGKAVAPRSVSAVLVPWGEGPARTIETPEPAIGKETPAPKWSATWRFRRAGEQPILWRGAGATGAGDSKPLDGWKAEAGERELVISGLAAEVQRQYKRWYDNHGLLLAFDEPVAFASSEAPRGRPALELRLEDDPPKGGPDLSVTYIERVPEYERYDNRNAYTYKEQNGHTAGIMDKPGSADSKKWPADGETVTYIAHVKNVGDAPAQGFFFRWIVREVPGASSQASLTLLPGQEATFKLEKPFKNLHTDHRLQPIAFRIEPTGPDANPSNDCVEIQENALGIGIWVEQAFYEKFAQEPNLAGSRAFEDWLQEQFRLWNGTFFPYSRFSFAPDGILERTRVARITIVPNGTLKGGAHLPNDAPTLIYDGEWGFEGSMAADGYIASVRRQADLALLHELSHQIGLIDLYNMNVDPSRPDGTAGKVRLKADGSTPTRGFYDRFPGLMGGGDTRNEAMVPKAYPLPYEPWPDAFLDATSLEHTDLYAATDAFALNSLLGYRRGYFGEFLYALPNVIVVRAVDLAGQPIRNAELEFFQMAQGVIPDAPPVFKVLTDANGTARLPARDTLEPEPFTTKTGFTLRPNPFGRIDVVGSNGVFLVRARANGATEWAFLKLWQLVDAYARGQRAAQIRELRFNLPAMPLDEGANLAKERFVMDSASTQPADLAKLVDGDRRSAVPLPGKAGDWIEIDLGRDRPIGDVRLWS
;
A
#
# COMPACT_ATOMS: atom_id res chain seq x y z
N MET A 1 -21.83 -63.27 10.29
CA MET A 1 -20.82 -63.82 11.23
C MET A 1 -19.50 -63.14 10.94
N LEU A 2 -18.94 -62.49 11.97
CA LEU A 2 -17.54 -62.14 12.21
C LEU A 2 -16.79 -61.36 11.10
N SER A 3 -16.49 -60.06 11.27
CA SER A 3 -15.48 -59.48 12.18
C SER A 3 -14.04 -59.81 11.78
N ALA A 4 -13.33 -58.83 11.19
CA ALA A 4 -11.88 -58.69 11.34
C ALA A 4 -11.47 -57.23 11.13
N LEU A 5 -10.95 -56.66 12.23
CA LEU A 5 -10.26 -55.39 12.42
C LEU A 5 -9.54 -54.80 11.20
N MET A 6 -9.85 -53.53 10.90
CA MET A 6 -8.85 -52.57 10.43
C MET A 6 -8.91 -51.35 11.35
N ALA A 7 -7.97 -51.29 12.29
CA ALA A 7 -7.68 -50.09 13.04
C ALA A 7 -7.06 -49.08 12.07
N VAL A 8 -7.87 -48.15 11.56
CA VAL A 8 -7.35 -46.94 10.92
C VAL A 8 -6.84 -46.05 12.05
N ALA A 9 -5.52 -46.01 12.18
CA ALA A 9 -4.84 -45.00 12.96
C ALA A 9 -5.39 -43.62 12.54
N LEU A 10 -5.97 -42.89 13.48
CA LEU A 10 -6.12 -41.45 13.34
C LEU A 10 -4.71 -40.89 13.13
N LEU A 11 -4.38 -40.59 11.87
CA LEU A 11 -3.37 -39.60 11.56
C LEU A 11 -3.89 -38.29 12.17
N ARG A 12 -3.37 -37.94 13.36
CA ARG A 12 -3.31 -36.55 13.79
C ARG A 12 -2.65 -35.80 12.62
N GLN A 13 -3.39 -34.91 11.97
CA GLN A 13 -2.76 -33.88 11.16
C GLN A 13 -1.82 -33.13 12.11
N ASP A 14 -0.51 -33.24 11.91
CA ASP A 14 0.44 -32.30 12.48
C ASP A 14 -0.03 -30.90 12.03
N GLY A 15 -0.45 -30.09 12.99
CA GLY A 15 -1.12 -28.82 12.72
C GLY A 15 -0.27 -27.92 11.82
N ALA A 16 -0.87 -27.36 10.78
CA ALA A 16 -0.20 -26.44 9.86
C ALA A 16 0.50 -25.31 10.64
N THR A 17 1.77 -25.08 10.33
CA THR A 17 2.55 -23.97 10.91
C THR A 17 2.31 -22.71 10.08
N LEU A 18 1.95 -21.61 10.74
CA LEU A 18 1.86 -20.28 10.13
C LEU A 18 3.19 -19.57 10.34
N GLU A 19 3.87 -19.21 9.25
CA GLU A 19 5.13 -18.48 9.30
C GLU A 19 4.90 -17.03 8.88
N LEU A 20 5.24 -16.09 9.75
CA LEU A 20 5.08 -14.65 9.54
C LEU A 20 6.46 -14.00 9.40
N TYR A 21 6.72 -13.34 8.28
CA TYR A 21 7.87 -12.48 8.03
C TYR A 21 7.43 -11.36 7.10
N ARG A 22 8.18 -10.25 7.00
CA ARG A 22 7.80 -9.14 6.10
C ARG A 22 7.72 -9.64 4.65
N GLY A 23 6.57 -9.44 4.00
CA GLY A 23 6.25 -9.96 2.67
C GLY A 23 5.70 -11.40 2.66
N ALA A 24 5.46 -12.04 3.82
CA ALA A 24 4.95 -13.40 3.87
C ALA A 24 3.53 -13.50 3.29
N PRO A 25 3.22 -14.54 2.51
CA PRO A 25 1.86 -14.82 2.09
C PRO A 25 1.02 -15.17 3.31
N LEU A 26 -0.19 -14.60 3.41
CA LEU A 26 -1.16 -15.01 4.41
C LEU A 26 -2.04 -16.15 3.88
N PRO A 27 -2.55 -17.04 4.77
CA PRO A 27 -3.41 -18.14 4.36
C PRO A 27 -4.57 -17.65 3.49
N ALA A 28 -4.72 -18.27 2.32
CA ALA A 28 -5.74 -17.89 1.35
C ALA A 28 -7.15 -18.03 1.96
N ARG A 29 -7.86 -16.90 2.04
CA ARG A 29 -9.31 -16.84 2.26
C ARG A 29 -9.99 -16.59 0.90
N PRO A 30 -11.33 -16.63 0.79
CA PRO A 30 -12.03 -16.53 -0.50
C PRO A 30 -11.68 -15.28 -1.31
N THR A 31 -11.14 -14.23 -0.67
CA THR A 31 -10.52 -13.10 -1.38
C THR A 31 -9.03 -12.98 -1.04
N PRO A 32 -8.20 -12.46 -1.98
CA PRO A 32 -6.80 -12.19 -1.72
C PRO A 32 -6.66 -11.21 -0.55
N GLN A 33 -5.86 -11.57 0.45
CA GLN A 33 -5.42 -10.64 1.49
C GLN A 33 -4.09 -10.04 1.08
N ALA A 34 -3.85 -8.79 1.49
CA ALA A 34 -2.51 -8.23 1.42
C ALA A 34 -1.53 -9.13 2.20
N ARG A 35 -0.29 -9.25 1.72
CA ARG A 35 0.79 -9.95 2.41
C ARG A 35 1.03 -9.36 3.81
N TYR A 36 1.80 -10.09 4.61
CA TYR A 36 2.12 -9.67 5.96
C TYR A 36 3.30 -8.70 5.95
N TRP A 37 3.09 -7.44 6.32
CA TRP A 37 4.14 -6.39 6.27
C TRP A 37 4.56 -5.84 7.63
N ASP A 38 3.73 -5.99 8.68
CA ASP A 38 3.94 -5.35 9.99
C ASP A 38 5.00 -6.05 10.84
N VAL A 39 6.24 -6.00 10.36
CA VAL A 39 7.44 -6.40 11.10
C VAL A 39 8.32 -5.17 11.25
N ALA A 40 8.61 -4.78 12.49
CA ALA A 40 9.51 -3.68 12.79
C ALA A 40 10.69 -4.21 13.60
N ASP A 41 11.92 -3.79 13.28
CA ASP A 41 13.10 -4.15 14.07
C ASP A 41 14.16 -3.05 14.10
N ALA A 42 14.94 -3.03 15.18
CA ALA A 42 16.00 -2.05 15.35
C ALA A 42 17.11 -2.57 16.27
N THR A 43 18.33 -2.10 16.03
CA THR A 43 19.44 -2.24 16.98
C THR A 43 19.51 -1.02 17.89
N LEU A 44 19.66 -1.24 19.20
CA LEU A 44 20.04 -0.23 20.16
C LEU A 44 21.53 -0.39 20.46
N ASP A 45 22.36 0.65 20.26
CA ASP A 45 23.82 0.58 20.52
C ASP A 45 24.26 1.69 21.51
N SER A 46 24.77 1.28 22.66
CA SER A 46 25.25 2.19 23.71
C SER A 46 26.45 3.05 23.30
N ARG A 47 27.23 2.62 22.29
CA ARG A 47 28.38 3.37 21.78
C ARG A 47 27.97 4.46 20.80
N LEU A 48 26.75 4.39 20.27
CA LEU A 48 26.14 5.34 19.37
C LEU A 48 24.73 5.68 19.88
N PRO A 49 24.63 6.29 21.09
CA PRO A 49 23.40 6.30 21.86
C PRO A 49 22.25 7.12 21.25
N GLU A 50 22.62 8.01 20.32
CA GLU A 50 21.73 8.91 19.56
C GLU A 50 21.43 8.40 18.15
N SER A 51 22.06 7.31 17.70
CA SER A 51 21.91 6.83 16.33
C SER A 51 20.71 5.89 16.18
N ASN A 52 20.02 6.02 15.05
CA ASN A 52 19.02 5.05 14.62
C ASN A 52 19.67 3.95 13.78
N PHE A 53 19.33 2.70 14.08
CA PHE A 53 19.72 1.53 13.30
C PHE A 53 18.52 0.78 12.72
N GLY A 54 17.28 1.23 12.97
CA GLY A 54 16.12 0.69 12.26
C GLY A 54 16.17 1.05 10.77
N GLY A 55 15.53 0.23 9.95
CA GLY A 55 15.60 0.34 8.49
C GLY A 55 16.89 -0.23 7.86
N MET A 56 17.89 -0.64 8.67
CA MET A 56 19.10 -1.30 8.17
C MET A 56 18.84 -2.76 7.82
N ALA A 57 19.59 -3.33 6.88
CA ALA A 57 19.48 -4.75 6.48
C ALA A 57 20.02 -5.75 7.54
N VAL A 58 20.64 -5.25 8.61
CA VAL A 58 21.32 -6.05 9.63
C VAL A 58 20.93 -5.60 11.03
N LEU A 59 20.66 -6.56 11.91
CA LEU A 59 20.48 -6.38 13.34
C LEU A 59 21.72 -6.84 14.08
N SER A 60 22.27 -6.02 14.98
CA SER A 60 23.48 -6.34 15.74
C SER A 60 23.20 -6.52 17.24
N GLY A 61 23.58 -7.67 17.78
CA GLY A 61 23.58 -7.97 19.21
C GLY A 61 24.99 -7.96 19.80
N GLY A 62 25.08 -7.92 21.14
CA GLY A 62 26.32 -8.11 21.90
C GLY A 62 26.42 -7.19 23.12
N PRO A 63 27.59 -7.14 23.79
CA PRO A 63 27.79 -6.26 24.92
C PRO A 63 27.48 -4.79 24.57
N GLY A 64 26.54 -4.18 25.32
CA GLY A 64 26.11 -2.81 25.06
C GLY A 64 25.25 -2.63 23.81
N ARG A 65 24.74 -3.72 23.22
CA ARG A 65 23.78 -3.72 22.11
C ARG A 65 22.57 -4.60 22.43
N ALA A 66 21.40 -4.19 21.96
CA ALA A 66 20.18 -4.98 22.06
C ALA A 66 19.39 -4.91 20.75
N ILE A 67 18.59 -5.94 20.48
CA ILE A 67 17.73 -6.02 19.30
C ILE A 67 16.29 -5.88 19.76
N LEU A 68 15.57 -4.92 19.19
CA LEU A 68 14.12 -4.81 19.25
C LEU A 68 13.52 -5.50 18.03
N ILE A 69 12.44 -6.25 18.23
CA ILE A 69 11.69 -6.86 17.14
C ILE A 69 10.20 -6.96 17.47
N ARG A 70 9.33 -6.55 16.57
CA ARG A 70 7.87 -6.62 16.74
C ARG A 70 7.21 -7.20 15.51
N PHE A 71 6.36 -8.20 15.74
CA PHE A 71 5.39 -8.71 14.79
C PHE A 71 4.03 -8.12 15.15
N GLY A 72 3.60 -7.08 14.42
CA GLY A 72 2.30 -6.45 14.59
C GLY A 72 1.20 -7.15 13.78
N ASP A 73 0.04 -6.53 13.63
CA ASP A 73 -1.09 -7.04 12.82
C ASP A 73 -1.43 -8.55 13.00
N LEU A 74 -1.17 -9.09 14.20
CA LEU A 74 -1.32 -10.52 14.47
C LEU A 74 -2.78 -10.97 14.37
N ALA A 75 -3.73 -10.09 14.72
CA ALA A 75 -5.17 -10.38 14.69
C ALA A 75 -5.63 -10.78 13.28
N ARG A 76 -5.23 -10.01 12.25
CA ARG A 76 -5.55 -10.33 10.86
C ARG A 76 -4.83 -11.58 10.39
N ALA A 77 -3.52 -11.66 10.65
CA ALA A 77 -2.64 -12.72 10.16
C ALA A 77 -3.03 -14.10 10.71
N ILE A 78 -3.29 -14.19 12.02
CA ILE A 78 -3.73 -15.42 12.70
C ILE A 78 -5.22 -15.69 12.41
N GLY A 79 -6.04 -14.64 12.34
CA GLY A 79 -7.49 -14.73 12.23
C GLY A 79 -8.20 -14.93 13.57
N PRO A 80 -9.54 -14.80 13.59
CA PRO A 80 -10.33 -14.94 14.81
C PRO A 80 -10.39 -16.38 15.29
N GLY A 81 -10.59 -16.57 16.59
CA GLY A 81 -10.91 -17.86 17.17
C GLY A 81 -9.76 -18.87 17.17
N LYS A 82 -8.54 -18.38 17.35
CA LYS A 82 -7.32 -19.22 17.38
C LYS A 82 -6.60 -19.09 18.71
N ARG A 83 -5.95 -20.18 19.11
CA ARG A 83 -5.03 -20.21 20.24
C ARG A 83 -3.64 -20.58 19.75
N VAL A 84 -2.65 -19.79 20.16
CA VAL A 84 -1.23 -20.04 19.93
C VAL A 84 -0.77 -21.12 20.91
N VAL A 85 -0.33 -22.25 20.38
CA VAL A 85 0.10 -23.42 21.17
C VAL A 85 1.58 -23.72 21.07
N ASP A 86 2.23 -23.21 20.03
CA ASP A 86 3.68 -23.08 19.94
C ASP A 86 3.99 -21.78 19.21
N ALA A 87 5.06 -21.09 19.63
CA ALA A 87 5.56 -19.92 18.95
C ALA A 87 7.08 -19.86 19.03
N ARG A 88 7.72 -19.64 17.87
CA ARG A 88 9.17 -19.58 17.72
C ARG A 88 9.57 -18.36 16.91
N LEU A 89 10.61 -17.67 17.35
CA LEU A 89 11.28 -16.63 16.58
C LEU A 89 12.53 -17.22 15.94
N ARG A 90 12.60 -17.19 14.61
CA ARG A 90 13.77 -17.60 13.83
C ARG A 90 14.50 -16.37 13.31
N LEU A 91 15.81 -16.31 13.55
CA LEU A 91 16.71 -15.26 13.08
C LEU A 91 17.83 -15.89 12.26
N THR A 92 18.03 -15.40 11.03
CA THR A 92 19.11 -15.87 10.16
C THR A 92 20.39 -15.08 10.43
N VAL A 93 21.50 -15.76 10.65
CA VAL A 93 22.82 -15.15 10.84
C VAL A 93 23.23 -14.44 9.54
N PHE A 94 23.53 -13.16 9.65
CA PHE A 94 24.05 -12.36 8.54
C PHE A 94 25.56 -12.49 8.43
N ASP A 95 26.27 -12.47 9.56
CA ASP A 95 27.72 -12.66 9.66
C ASP A 95 28.09 -13.32 11.00
N GLY A 96 29.16 -14.12 10.99
CA GLY A 96 29.65 -14.88 12.14
C GLY A 96 28.90 -16.20 12.37
N LYS A 97 28.53 -16.47 13.64
CA LYS A 97 27.80 -17.67 14.08
C LYS A 97 26.63 -17.25 14.97
N ALA A 98 25.59 -18.08 15.05
CA ALA A 98 24.51 -17.82 15.99
C ALA A 98 25.01 -17.92 17.44
N VAL A 99 24.46 -17.07 18.31
CA VAL A 99 24.72 -17.07 19.75
C VAL A 99 23.38 -17.02 20.47
N ALA A 100 23.24 -17.78 21.55
CA ALA A 100 22.05 -17.69 22.39
C ALA A 100 21.98 -16.30 23.08
N PRO A 101 20.79 -15.67 23.12
CA PRO A 101 20.63 -14.42 23.87
C PRO A 101 20.84 -14.67 25.36
N ARG A 102 21.41 -13.69 26.07
CA ARG A 102 21.44 -13.64 27.53
C ARG A 102 20.02 -13.53 28.10
N SER A 103 19.15 -12.77 27.43
CA SER A 103 17.78 -12.57 27.86
C SER A 103 16.85 -12.26 26.69
N VAL A 104 15.62 -12.73 26.82
CA VAL A 104 14.47 -12.37 25.99
C VAL A 104 13.44 -11.70 26.89
N SER A 105 13.00 -10.49 26.54
CA SER A 105 12.03 -9.71 27.31
C SER A 105 10.88 -9.26 26.43
N ALA A 106 9.67 -9.16 26.97
CA ALA A 106 8.57 -8.43 26.35
C ALA A 106 8.79 -6.93 26.50
N VAL A 107 8.59 -6.15 25.45
CA VAL A 107 8.60 -4.69 25.50
C VAL A 107 7.24 -4.20 25.99
N LEU A 108 7.22 -3.25 26.93
CA LEU A 108 6.02 -2.79 27.63
C LEU A 108 5.52 -1.41 27.18
N VAL A 109 6.30 -0.73 26.33
CA VAL A 109 5.97 0.59 25.80
C VAL A 109 6.19 0.63 24.29
N PRO A 110 5.42 1.43 23.55
CA PRO A 110 5.61 1.53 22.12
C PRO A 110 6.96 2.19 21.79
N TRP A 111 7.49 1.84 20.63
CA TRP A 111 8.71 2.40 20.06
C TRP A 111 8.54 2.50 18.54
N GLY A 112 9.44 3.19 17.85
CA GLY A 112 9.39 3.29 16.40
C GLY A 112 10.70 2.84 15.75
N GLU A 113 10.62 2.11 14.65
CA GLU A 113 11.79 1.68 13.86
C GLU A 113 12.53 2.86 13.21
N GLY A 114 11.81 3.96 12.94
CA GLY A 114 12.31 5.06 12.15
C GLY A 114 12.12 4.84 10.65
N PRO A 115 12.70 5.72 9.82
CA PRO A 115 12.59 5.67 8.38
C PRO A 115 13.36 4.48 7.79
N ALA A 116 12.87 3.94 6.68
CA ALA A 116 13.68 3.06 5.84
C ALA A 116 14.94 3.77 5.33
N ARG A 117 15.99 2.98 5.08
CA ARG A 117 17.23 3.48 4.52
C ARG A 117 17.03 3.90 3.07
N THR A 118 17.58 5.05 2.72
CA THR A 118 17.70 5.51 1.34
C THR A 118 19.18 5.61 0.95
N ILE A 119 19.47 5.63 -0.35
CA ILE A 119 20.84 5.81 -0.86
C ILE A 119 21.52 7.10 -0.36
N GLU A 120 20.74 8.12 0.00
CA GLU A 120 21.24 9.40 0.52
C GLU A 120 21.44 9.39 2.04
N THR A 121 20.94 8.39 2.74
CA THR A 121 21.03 8.33 4.20
C THR A 121 22.40 7.75 4.59
N PRO A 122 23.31 8.51 5.22
CA PRO A 122 24.62 8.00 5.61
C PRO A 122 24.49 6.94 6.72
N GLU A 123 25.36 5.92 6.73
CA GLU A 123 25.39 4.94 7.83
C GLU A 123 25.84 5.60 9.15
N PRO A 124 25.26 5.21 10.30
CA PRO A 124 25.73 5.66 11.60
C PRO A 124 27.22 5.32 11.82
N ALA A 125 28.01 6.28 12.27
CA ALA A 125 29.45 6.12 12.47
C ALA A 125 29.97 6.77 13.76
N ILE A 126 30.91 6.11 14.43
CA ILE A 126 31.57 6.62 15.65
C ILE A 126 32.27 7.94 15.34
N GLY A 127 32.02 8.97 16.15
CA GLY A 127 32.57 10.32 15.99
C GLY A 127 31.79 11.22 15.03
N LYS A 128 30.67 10.74 14.46
CA LYS A 128 29.73 11.52 13.64
C LYS A 128 28.31 11.36 14.17
N GLU A 129 28.04 11.92 15.34
CA GLU A 129 26.68 11.91 15.91
C GLU A 129 25.74 12.75 15.03
N THR A 130 24.83 12.07 14.34
CA THR A 130 23.67 12.71 13.69
C THR A 130 22.44 12.52 14.59
N PRO A 131 21.65 13.58 14.85
CA PRO A 131 20.39 13.44 15.57
C PRO A 131 19.53 12.35 14.93
N ALA A 132 18.99 11.43 15.74
CA ALA A 132 18.13 10.38 15.21
C ALA A 132 16.88 10.98 14.54
N PRO A 133 16.44 10.39 13.42
CA PRO A 133 15.23 10.81 12.74
C PRO A 133 13.99 10.69 13.63
N LYS A 134 12.91 11.35 13.22
CA LYS A 134 11.61 11.23 13.88
C LYS A 134 11.19 9.76 13.98
N TRP A 135 10.43 9.44 15.02
CA TRP A 135 9.82 8.11 15.18
C TRP A 135 10.82 6.94 15.24
N SER A 136 12.07 7.21 15.63
CA SER A 136 13.15 6.21 15.68
C SER A 136 13.50 5.81 17.10
N ALA A 137 13.77 4.54 17.32
CA ALA A 137 14.28 4.00 18.57
C ALA A 137 15.81 4.05 18.53
N THR A 138 16.40 4.63 19.56
CA THR A 138 17.83 4.67 19.82
C THR A 138 18.10 4.11 21.20
N TRP A 139 19.38 4.01 21.58
CA TRP A 139 19.73 3.62 22.95
C TRP A 139 19.08 4.53 24.00
N ARG A 140 18.94 5.84 23.73
CA ARG A 140 18.35 6.80 24.67
C ARG A 140 16.84 6.95 24.52
N PHE A 141 16.33 6.93 23.29
CA PHE A 141 14.96 7.28 22.99
C PHE A 141 14.18 6.08 22.47
N ARG A 142 12.95 5.89 22.97
CA ARG A 142 11.98 4.98 22.33
C ARG A 142 11.32 5.60 21.11
N ARG A 143 11.29 6.94 21.08
CA ARG A 143 10.89 7.76 19.93
C ARG A 143 11.78 9.01 19.88
N ALA A 144 12.67 9.10 18.91
CA ALA A 144 13.52 10.24 18.68
C ALA A 144 12.86 11.28 17.75
N GLY A 145 13.58 12.39 17.52
CA GLY A 145 13.17 13.50 16.66
C GLY A 145 12.35 14.56 17.38
N GLU A 146 11.22 14.94 16.81
CA GLU A 146 10.36 15.99 17.37
C GLU A 146 9.57 15.45 18.56
N GLN A 147 9.68 16.13 19.71
CA GLN A 147 9.10 15.68 20.99
C GLN A 147 9.62 14.30 21.42
N PRO A 148 10.96 14.17 21.62
CA PRO A 148 11.57 12.87 21.85
C PRO A 148 11.13 12.28 23.20
N ILE A 149 10.93 10.97 23.22
CA ILE A 149 10.52 10.22 24.40
C ILE A 149 11.64 9.27 24.80
N LEU A 150 12.15 9.45 26.02
CA LEU A 150 13.21 8.63 26.59
C LEU A 150 12.69 7.23 26.97
N TRP A 151 13.58 6.24 26.89
CA TRP A 151 13.43 5.04 27.70
C TRP A 151 13.54 5.40 29.19
N ARG A 152 12.83 4.68 30.07
CA ARG A 152 13.02 4.85 31.52
C ARG A 152 14.42 4.40 31.96
N GLY A 153 14.96 3.37 31.32
CA GLY A 153 16.37 2.96 31.38
C GLY A 153 16.92 2.79 29.97
N ALA A 154 18.06 3.40 29.69
CA ALA A 154 18.67 3.38 28.36
C ALA A 154 18.89 1.94 27.85
N GLY A 155 18.64 1.72 26.56
CA GLY A 155 18.62 0.37 25.97
C GLY A 155 17.36 -0.43 26.30
N ALA A 156 16.25 0.24 26.66
CA ALA A 156 14.98 -0.36 27.06
C ALA A 156 15.09 -1.27 28.30
N THR A 157 16.00 -0.97 29.24
CA THR A 157 16.27 -1.80 30.43
C THR A 157 15.52 -1.34 31.68
N GLY A 158 14.73 -0.26 31.62
CA GLY A 158 13.96 0.22 32.76
C GLY A 158 12.80 -0.71 33.10
N ALA A 159 12.39 -0.75 34.38
CA ALA A 159 11.32 -1.63 34.87
C ALA A 159 9.93 -1.38 34.23
N GLY A 160 9.76 -0.28 33.50
CA GLY A 160 8.55 0.00 32.71
C GLY A 160 8.78 -0.03 31.20
N ASP A 161 10.00 -0.33 30.74
CA ASP A 161 10.34 -0.41 29.31
C ASP A 161 10.21 -1.85 28.81
N SER A 162 10.70 -2.82 29.60
CA SER A 162 10.64 -4.24 29.25
C SER A 162 10.50 -5.13 30.50
N LYS A 163 10.02 -6.36 30.28
CA LYS A 163 9.88 -7.40 31.30
C LYS A 163 10.49 -8.72 30.79
N PRO A 164 11.45 -9.33 31.51
CA PRO A 164 11.98 -10.64 31.16
C PRO A 164 10.89 -11.69 31.00
N LEU A 165 11.06 -12.57 30.00
CA LEU A 165 10.22 -13.73 29.80
C LEU A 165 10.82 -14.96 30.47
N ASP A 166 9.95 -15.80 31.03
CA ASP A 166 10.32 -17.09 31.61
C ASP A 166 10.06 -18.23 30.60
N GLY A 167 10.81 -19.33 30.70
CA GLY A 167 10.53 -20.57 29.97
C GLY A 167 10.88 -20.58 28.49
N TRP A 168 11.45 -19.51 27.95
CA TRP A 168 12.01 -19.52 26.60
C TRP A 168 13.26 -20.40 26.52
N LYS A 169 13.56 -20.90 25.31
CA LYS A 169 14.78 -21.65 25.01
C LYS A 169 15.39 -21.11 23.72
N ALA A 170 16.71 -21.22 23.59
CA ALA A 170 17.42 -20.83 22.39
C ALA A 170 18.23 -22.00 21.85
N GLU A 171 18.13 -22.23 20.54
CA GLU A 171 18.91 -23.17 19.77
C GLU A 171 19.73 -22.38 18.76
N ALA A 172 21.04 -22.26 19.01
CA ALA A 172 21.97 -21.55 18.14
C ALA A 172 22.69 -22.56 17.23
N GLY A 173 22.37 -22.52 15.93
CA GLY A 173 23.01 -23.33 14.90
C GLY A 173 24.11 -22.57 14.15
N GLU A 174 24.58 -23.15 13.03
CA GLU A 174 25.61 -22.48 12.22
C GLU A 174 25.09 -21.23 11.51
N ARG A 175 23.82 -21.25 11.05
CA ARG A 175 23.23 -20.19 10.21
C ARG A 175 21.98 -19.54 10.79
N GLU A 176 21.45 -20.08 11.88
CA GLU A 176 20.17 -19.63 12.45
C GLU A 176 20.20 -19.68 13.97
N LEU A 177 19.45 -18.77 14.58
CA LEU A 177 19.04 -18.80 15.98
C LEU A 177 17.53 -19.01 16.03
N VAL A 178 17.08 -20.04 16.76
CA VAL A 178 15.66 -20.28 17.03
C VAL A 178 15.38 -20.06 18.51
N ILE A 179 14.46 -19.16 18.82
CA ILE A 179 13.98 -18.89 20.17
C ILE A 179 12.57 -19.46 20.30
N SER A 180 12.38 -20.46 21.14
CA SER A 180 11.08 -21.12 21.41
C SER A 180 10.55 -20.79 22.80
N GLY A 181 9.33 -21.26 23.10
CA GLY A 181 8.67 -20.98 24.39
C GLY A 181 7.95 -19.63 24.45
N LEU A 182 7.69 -19.01 23.30
CA LEU A 182 7.08 -17.67 23.20
C LEU A 182 5.55 -17.70 23.16
N ALA A 183 4.92 -18.88 23.19
CA ALA A 183 3.49 -19.04 22.92
C ALA A 183 2.59 -18.18 23.83
N ALA A 184 2.88 -18.11 25.13
CA ALA A 184 2.09 -17.32 26.07
C ALA A 184 2.19 -15.80 25.82
N GLU A 185 3.39 -15.33 25.47
CA GLU A 185 3.65 -13.93 25.13
C GLU A 185 2.94 -13.56 23.83
N VAL A 186 3.14 -14.34 22.77
CA VAL A 186 2.52 -14.09 21.47
C VAL A 186 0.99 -14.20 21.55
N GLN A 187 0.46 -15.14 22.35
CA GLN A 187 -0.97 -15.24 22.62
C GLN A 187 -1.53 -13.96 23.28
N ARG A 188 -0.76 -13.35 24.21
CA ARG A 188 -1.14 -12.08 24.82
C ARG A 188 -1.12 -10.95 23.80
N GLN A 189 -0.06 -10.85 22.99
CA GLN A 189 0.10 -9.84 21.94
C GLN A 189 -1.01 -9.93 20.88
N TYR A 190 -1.42 -11.15 20.51
CA TYR A 190 -2.55 -11.40 19.62
C TYR A 190 -3.90 -11.00 20.25
N LYS A 191 -4.15 -11.35 21.52
CA LYS A 191 -5.41 -10.99 22.21
C LYS A 191 -5.50 -9.53 22.62
N ARG A 192 -4.37 -8.84 22.78
CA ARG A 192 -4.28 -7.43 23.19
C ARG A 192 -3.27 -6.72 22.32
N TRP A 193 -3.70 -6.39 21.10
CA TRP A 193 -2.86 -5.71 20.11
C TRP A 193 -2.26 -4.41 20.65
N TYR A 194 -2.99 -3.70 21.52
CA TYR A 194 -2.58 -2.45 22.16
C TYR A 194 -1.47 -2.64 23.22
N ASP A 195 -1.22 -3.88 23.66
CA ASP A 195 -0.10 -4.26 24.54
C ASP A 195 1.03 -4.97 23.73
N ASN A 196 0.94 -5.03 22.39
CA ASN A 196 1.96 -5.63 21.54
C ASN A 196 3.02 -4.59 21.13
N HIS A 197 4.14 -4.59 21.86
CA HIS A 197 5.31 -3.79 21.53
C HIS A 197 6.53 -4.63 21.16
N GLY A 198 6.35 -5.95 20.99
CA GLY A 198 7.41 -6.86 20.55
C GLY A 198 8.32 -7.36 21.67
N LEU A 199 9.51 -7.79 21.27
CA LEU A 199 10.53 -8.44 22.08
C LEU A 199 11.82 -7.63 22.08
N LEU A 200 12.53 -7.69 23.20
CA LEU A 200 13.90 -7.18 23.38
C LEU A 200 14.83 -8.38 23.59
N LEU A 201 15.88 -8.48 22.76
CA LEU A 201 16.90 -9.51 22.83
C LEU A 201 18.23 -8.88 23.22
N ALA A 202 18.88 -9.41 24.27
CA ALA A 202 20.22 -8.98 24.70
C ALA A 202 21.20 -10.16 24.62
N PHE A 203 22.45 -9.89 24.27
CA PHE A 203 23.48 -10.92 24.02
C PHE A 203 24.78 -10.56 24.76
N ASP A 204 25.52 -11.58 25.20
CA ASP A 204 26.84 -11.41 25.82
C ASP A 204 28.00 -11.47 24.81
N GLU A 205 27.77 -12.06 23.63
CA GLU A 205 28.75 -12.09 22.55
C GLU A 205 28.22 -11.30 21.33
N PRO A 206 29.11 -10.67 20.53
CA PRO A 206 28.73 -10.03 19.28
C PRO A 206 28.08 -11.01 18.31
N VAL A 207 26.96 -10.59 17.70
CA VAL A 207 26.24 -11.36 16.68
C VAL A 207 25.55 -10.42 15.70
N ALA A 208 25.41 -10.84 14.45
CA ALA A 208 24.69 -10.11 13.41
C ALA A 208 23.63 -11.01 12.75
N PHE A 209 22.40 -10.53 12.69
CA PHE A 209 21.27 -11.21 12.03
C PHE A 209 20.74 -10.38 10.86
N ALA A 210 20.13 -11.04 9.89
CA ALA A 210 19.36 -10.35 8.86
C ALA A 210 18.14 -9.66 9.51
N SER A 211 17.86 -8.42 9.11
CA SER A 211 16.69 -7.66 9.56
C SER A 211 15.46 -7.90 8.68
N SER A 212 14.33 -7.28 9.04
CA SER A 212 13.12 -7.25 8.24
C SER A 212 13.30 -6.55 6.88
N GLU A 213 14.30 -5.68 6.75
CA GLU A 213 14.67 -4.99 5.50
C GLU A 213 15.68 -5.79 4.66
N ALA A 214 16.20 -6.91 5.18
CA ALA A 214 17.13 -7.75 4.42
C ALA A 214 16.42 -8.36 3.19
N PRO A 215 17.12 -8.54 2.06
CA PRO A 215 16.51 -9.15 0.87
C PRO A 215 16.16 -10.63 1.06
N ARG A 216 16.80 -11.32 2.01
CA ARG A 216 16.59 -12.74 2.34
C ARG A 216 16.87 -13.00 3.82
N GLY A 217 16.32 -14.09 4.37
CA GLY A 217 16.60 -14.53 5.74
C GLY A 217 15.99 -13.64 6.82
N ARG A 218 14.95 -12.85 6.47
CA ARG A 218 14.25 -11.94 7.38
C ARG A 218 13.80 -12.67 8.66
N PRO A 219 13.72 -11.96 9.80
CA PRO A 219 13.14 -12.52 11.02
C PRO A 219 11.76 -13.12 10.76
N ALA A 220 11.55 -14.34 11.25
CA ALA A 220 10.31 -15.08 11.05
C ALA A 220 9.71 -15.52 12.39
N LEU A 221 8.41 -15.31 12.56
CA LEU A 221 7.61 -15.81 13.67
C LEU A 221 6.82 -17.04 13.19
N GLU A 222 7.19 -18.21 13.70
CA GLU A 222 6.57 -19.50 13.38
C GLU A 222 5.56 -19.86 14.47
N LEU A 223 4.32 -20.10 14.07
CA LEU A 223 3.19 -20.34 14.96
C LEU A 223 2.54 -21.68 14.67
N ARG A 224 2.31 -22.46 15.73
CA ARG A 224 1.35 -23.56 15.70
C ARG A 224 0.09 -23.10 16.39
N LEU A 225 -1.04 -23.28 15.71
CA LEU A 225 -2.35 -22.79 16.13
C LEU A 225 -3.30 -23.95 16.38
N GLU A 226 -4.20 -23.79 17.34
CA GLU A 226 -5.36 -24.65 17.57
C GLU A 226 -6.64 -23.80 17.51
N ASP A 227 -7.78 -24.44 17.21
CA ASP A 227 -9.07 -23.78 17.25
C ASP A 227 -9.45 -23.40 18.69
N ASP A 228 -9.86 -22.15 18.89
CA ASP A 228 -10.38 -21.60 20.14
C ASP A 228 -11.55 -20.67 19.76
N PRO A 229 -12.71 -21.25 19.39
CA PRO A 229 -13.78 -20.49 18.75
C PRO A 229 -14.23 -19.31 19.60
N PRO A 230 -14.66 -18.19 18.97
CA PRO A 230 -15.16 -17.02 19.68
C PRO A 230 -16.21 -17.37 20.74
N LYS A 231 -16.08 -16.79 21.92
CA LYS A 231 -16.94 -17.07 23.06
C LYS A 231 -18.19 -16.19 23.02
N GLY A 232 -19.30 -16.71 23.54
CA GLY A 232 -20.45 -15.88 23.94
C GLY A 232 -20.30 -15.37 25.37
N GLY A 233 -21.25 -14.57 25.82
CA GLY A 233 -21.29 -13.95 27.14
C GLY A 233 -21.18 -12.42 27.10
N PRO A 234 -20.83 -11.79 28.22
CA PRO A 234 -20.56 -10.36 28.27
C PRO A 234 -19.30 -10.00 27.46
N ASP A 235 -19.35 -8.92 26.69
CA ASP A 235 -18.23 -8.45 25.85
C ASP A 235 -18.27 -6.92 25.81
N LEU A 236 -17.37 -6.24 26.51
CA LEU A 236 -17.30 -4.79 26.52
C LEU A 236 -16.33 -4.32 25.44
N SER A 237 -16.82 -3.58 24.46
CA SER A 237 -16.00 -2.97 23.41
C SER A 237 -15.90 -1.47 23.62
N VAL A 238 -14.70 -0.93 23.44
CA VAL A 238 -14.52 0.49 23.10
C VAL A 238 -14.73 0.61 21.59
N THR A 239 -15.83 1.20 21.14
CA THR A 239 -16.23 1.12 19.74
C THR A 239 -15.55 2.18 18.87
N TYR A 240 -15.50 3.44 19.31
CA TYR A 240 -14.80 4.54 18.66
C TYR A 240 -14.58 5.73 19.62
N ILE A 241 -13.78 6.71 19.17
CA ILE A 241 -13.53 7.97 19.88
C ILE A 241 -13.94 9.15 18.98
N GLU A 242 -14.99 9.87 19.37
CA GLU A 242 -15.37 11.13 18.74
C GLU A 242 -14.46 12.27 19.21
N ARG A 243 -14.36 13.32 18.40
CA ARG A 243 -13.70 14.58 18.76
C ARG A 243 -14.63 15.73 18.40
N VAL A 244 -14.91 16.61 19.35
CA VAL A 244 -15.74 17.81 19.13
C VAL A 244 -15.01 19.08 19.60
N PRO A 245 -15.17 20.21 18.90
CA PRO A 245 -15.88 20.38 17.62
C PRO A 245 -15.14 19.74 16.43
N GLU A 246 -15.90 19.35 15.42
CA GLU A 246 -15.40 19.06 14.07
C GLU A 246 -15.53 20.32 13.20
N TYR A 247 -14.81 20.35 12.08
CA TYR A 247 -14.80 21.50 11.16
C TYR A 247 -15.03 21.06 9.73
N GLU A 248 -15.51 21.96 8.88
CA GLU A 248 -15.82 21.59 7.50
C GLU A 248 -14.58 21.31 6.66
N ARG A 249 -14.62 20.22 5.90
CA ARG A 249 -13.70 19.96 4.78
C ARG A 249 -14.00 20.90 3.61
N TYR A 250 -13.25 20.81 2.51
CA TYR A 250 -13.61 21.54 1.29
C TYR A 250 -14.82 20.88 0.64
N ASP A 251 -15.82 21.67 0.25
CA ASP A 251 -16.98 21.14 -0.48
C ASP A 251 -16.68 21.17 -1.99
N ASN A 252 -16.76 20.00 -2.61
CA ASN A 252 -16.49 19.83 -4.03
C ASN A 252 -17.76 19.91 -4.90
N ARG A 253 -18.95 20.00 -4.28
CA ARG A 253 -20.23 20.12 -4.97
C ARG A 253 -20.30 21.50 -5.62
N ASN A 254 -20.52 21.52 -6.93
CA ASN A 254 -20.53 22.74 -7.76
C ASN A 254 -19.21 23.53 -7.72
N ALA A 255 -18.09 22.89 -7.34
CA ALA A 255 -16.81 23.53 -7.16
C ALA A 255 -15.91 23.56 -8.40
N TYR A 256 -16.32 22.86 -9.47
CA TYR A 256 -15.51 22.63 -10.66
C TYR A 256 -15.87 23.56 -11.83
N THR A 257 -14.84 24.03 -12.52
CA THR A 257 -14.95 24.65 -13.85
C THR A 257 -14.41 23.69 -14.91
N TYR A 258 -15.30 23.25 -15.79
CA TYR A 258 -15.00 22.31 -16.87
C TYR A 258 -14.68 23.05 -18.16
N LYS A 259 -13.61 22.64 -18.83
CA LYS A 259 -13.22 23.15 -20.15
C LYS A 259 -12.88 21.97 -21.06
N GLU A 260 -13.22 22.11 -22.35
CA GLU A 260 -12.96 21.09 -23.38
C GLU A 260 -11.62 21.34 -24.05
N GLN A 261 -10.82 20.29 -24.22
CA GLN A 261 -9.55 20.31 -24.92
C GLN A 261 -9.32 18.98 -25.66
N ASN A 262 -9.25 19.01 -26.98
CA ASN A 262 -9.02 17.85 -27.86
C ASN A 262 -10.01 16.69 -27.64
N GLY A 263 -11.31 17.01 -27.54
CA GLY A 263 -12.37 16.04 -27.35
C GLY A 263 -12.48 15.51 -25.91
N HIS A 264 -11.76 16.12 -24.96
CA HIS A 264 -11.81 15.77 -23.56
C HIS A 264 -12.26 16.96 -22.70
N THR A 265 -13.20 16.71 -21.78
CA THR A 265 -13.67 17.72 -20.83
C THR A 265 -13.04 17.46 -19.47
N ALA A 266 -12.14 18.35 -19.05
CA ALA A 266 -11.44 18.25 -17.76
C ALA A 266 -11.92 19.35 -16.80
N GLY A 267 -12.22 18.96 -15.56
CA GLY A 267 -12.61 19.86 -14.48
C GLY A 267 -11.43 20.26 -13.61
N ILE A 268 -11.35 21.55 -13.24
CA ILE A 268 -10.50 22.00 -12.13
C ILE A 268 -11.39 22.55 -11.02
N MET A 269 -11.05 22.25 -9.76
CA MET A 269 -11.77 22.75 -8.59
C MET A 269 -11.26 24.13 -8.17
N ASP A 270 -11.76 25.18 -8.83
CA ASP A 270 -11.35 26.58 -8.66
C ASP A 270 -12.19 27.35 -7.63
N LYS A 271 -13.38 26.86 -7.30
CA LYS A 271 -14.32 27.47 -6.35
C LYS A 271 -14.77 26.47 -5.27
N PRO A 272 -13.84 25.89 -4.50
CA PRO A 272 -14.20 25.00 -3.40
C PRO A 272 -15.20 25.67 -2.44
N GLY A 273 -16.31 25.01 -2.14
CA GLY A 273 -17.21 25.46 -1.09
C GLY A 273 -16.53 25.32 0.28
N SER A 274 -17.00 26.11 1.25
CA SER A 274 -16.40 26.20 2.59
C SER A 274 -14.91 26.58 2.59
N ALA A 275 -14.34 27.14 1.52
CA ALA A 275 -12.90 27.43 1.45
C ALA A 275 -12.39 28.30 2.59
N ASP A 276 -13.21 29.27 3.01
CA ASP A 276 -12.88 30.28 4.01
C ASP A 276 -13.32 29.89 5.43
N SER A 277 -13.93 28.71 5.59
CA SER A 277 -14.27 28.19 6.92
C SER A 277 -13.03 27.69 7.65
N LYS A 278 -13.04 27.79 8.98
CA LYS A 278 -11.99 27.22 9.84
C LYS A 278 -11.86 25.72 9.57
N LYS A 279 -10.64 25.21 9.41
CA LYS A 279 -10.35 23.83 8.96
C LYS A 279 -9.93 22.87 10.07
N TRP A 280 -9.25 23.37 11.09
CA TRP A 280 -8.77 22.62 12.24
C TRP A 280 -9.01 23.42 13.52
N PRO A 281 -9.04 22.78 14.71
CA PRO A 281 -8.94 23.52 15.95
C PRO A 281 -7.66 24.36 15.95
N ALA A 282 -7.71 25.54 16.55
CA ALA A 282 -6.53 26.35 16.79
C ALA A 282 -5.67 25.71 17.89
N ASP A 283 -4.37 26.02 17.87
CA ASP A 283 -3.49 25.65 18.99
C ASP A 283 -4.00 26.26 20.29
N GLY A 284 -4.15 25.42 21.32
CA GLY A 284 -4.69 25.81 22.63
C GLY A 284 -6.22 25.79 22.73
N GLU A 285 -6.95 25.59 21.63
CA GLU A 285 -8.40 25.45 21.67
C GLU A 285 -8.79 24.16 22.38
N THR A 286 -9.76 24.24 23.30
CA THR A 286 -10.28 23.06 23.99
C THR A 286 -11.06 22.19 23.03
N VAL A 287 -10.66 20.93 22.91
CA VAL A 287 -11.42 19.87 22.26
C VAL A 287 -11.90 18.86 23.30
N THR A 288 -13.04 18.25 23.04
CA THR A 288 -13.57 17.14 23.84
C THR A 288 -13.46 15.85 23.05
N TYR A 289 -12.75 14.88 23.59
CA TYR A 289 -12.76 13.50 23.12
C TYR A 289 -13.84 12.72 23.85
N ILE A 290 -14.61 11.90 23.12
CA ILE A 290 -15.71 11.11 23.68
C ILE A 290 -15.49 9.66 23.28
N ALA A 291 -15.15 8.81 24.25
CA ALA A 291 -15.04 7.36 24.03
C ALA A 291 -16.39 6.70 24.24
N HIS A 292 -16.76 5.81 23.32
CA HIS A 292 -18.01 5.04 23.35
C HIS A 292 -17.70 3.60 23.80
N VAL A 293 -18.30 3.17 24.92
CA VAL A 293 -18.15 1.83 25.48
C VAL A 293 -19.49 1.11 25.39
N LYS A 294 -19.54 -0.01 24.68
CA LYS A 294 -20.76 -0.75 24.42
C LYS A 294 -20.60 -2.20 24.84
N ASN A 295 -21.64 -2.78 25.44
CA ASN A 295 -21.70 -4.23 25.55
C ASN A 295 -22.12 -4.82 24.20
N VAL A 296 -21.17 -5.39 23.48
CA VAL A 296 -21.39 -6.04 22.17
C VAL A 296 -21.63 -7.55 22.28
N GLY A 297 -21.66 -8.07 23.51
CA GLY A 297 -21.91 -9.46 23.83
C GLY A 297 -23.41 -9.82 23.86
N ASP A 298 -23.70 -11.05 24.27
CA ASP A 298 -25.07 -11.58 24.39
C ASP A 298 -25.53 -11.78 25.85
N ALA A 299 -24.75 -11.33 26.82
CA ALA A 299 -25.11 -11.31 28.24
C ALA A 299 -24.73 -9.97 28.92
N PRO A 300 -25.35 -9.61 30.06
CA PRO A 300 -25.03 -8.37 30.78
C PRO A 300 -23.57 -8.29 31.25
N ALA A 301 -22.91 -7.16 30.98
CA ALA A 301 -21.56 -6.87 31.44
C ALA A 301 -21.57 -5.98 32.67
N GLN A 302 -20.77 -6.32 33.69
CA GLN A 302 -20.73 -5.62 34.96
C GLN A 302 -19.36 -5.01 35.20
N GLY A 303 -19.33 -3.70 35.42
CA GLY A 303 -18.20 -2.99 36.01
C GLY A 303 -16.88 -3.05 35.23
N PHE A 304 -16.22 -1.92 35.06
CA PHE A 304 -14.88 -1.89 34.48
C PHE A 304 -14.07 -0.73 35.03
N PHE A 305 -12.75 -0.90 35.06
CA PHE A 305 -11.85 0.23 35.17
C PHE A 305 -11.62 0.83 33.79
N PHE A 306 -11.38 2.13 33.73
CA PHE A 306 -11.06 2.81 32.48
C PHE A 306 -10.01 3.88 32.69
N ARG A 307 -9.28 4.21 31.62
CA ARG A 307 -8.33 5.32 31.60
C ARG A 307 -8.17 5.89 30.19
N TRP A 308 -7.90 7.19 30.15
CA TRP A 308 -7.37 7.85 28.96
C TRP A 308 -5.86 7.71 28.93
N ILE A 309 -5.30 7.49 27.73
CA ILE A 309 -3.87 7.44 27.47
C ILE A 309 -3.58 8.53 26.46
N VAL A 310 -2.84 9.56 26.86
CA VAL A 310 -2.54 10.72 26.01
C VAL A 310 -1.05 10.71 25.72
N ARG A 311 -0.69 10.67 24.43
CA ARG A 311 0.70 10.56 23.98
C ARG A 311 1.44 9.43 24.70
N GLU A 312 0.76 8.28 24.78
CA GLU A 312 1.29 7.03 25.37
C GLU A 312 1.55 7.11 26.88
N VAL A 313 1.12 8.20 27.54
CA VAL A 313 1.17 8.33 28.99
C VAL A 313 -0.21 7.96 29.56
N PRO A 314 -0.33 6.86 30.32
CA PRO A 314 -1.59 6.48 30.93
C PRO A 314 -1.96 7.48 32.02
N GLY A 315 -3.19 8.01 31.96
CA GLY A 315 -3.78 8.81 33.01
C GLY A 315 -4.21 7.97 34.22
N ALA A 316 -4.89 8.62 35.16
CA ALA A 316 -5.47 7.95 36.31
C ALA A 316 -6.51 6.90 35.89
N SER A 317 -6.52 5.77 36.58
CA SER A 317 -7.55 4.76 36.43
C SER A 317 -8.79 5.16 37.22
N SER A 318 -9.95 5.15 36.57
CA SER A 318 -11.26 5.39 37.17
C SER A 318 -12.11 4.13 37.08
N GLN A 319 -13.14 4.01 37.92
CA GLN A 319 -14.06 2.87 37.92
C GLN A 319 -15.44 3.30 37.43
N ALA A 320 -16.02 2.52 36.51
CA ALA A 320 -17.42 2.59 36.14
C ALA A 320 -18.14 1.37 36.73
N SER A 321 -19.01 1.56 37.72
CA SER A 321 -19.79 0.48 38.35
C SER A 321 -21.11 0.19 37.63
N LEU A 322 -21.17 0.48 36.33
CA LEU A 322 -22.36 0.31 35.50
C LEU A 322 -22.58 -1.16 35.15
N THR A 323 -23.84 -1.54 34.94
CA THR A 323 -24.20 -2.78 34.24
C THR A 323 -24.73 -2.40 32.87
N LEU A 324 -24.07 -2.85 31.81
CA LEU A 324 -24.52 -2.64 30.43
C LEU A 324 -25.18 -3.92 29.94
N LEU A 325 -26.47 -3.84 29.60
CA LEU A 325 -27.16 -4.91 28.88
C LEU A 325 -26.61 -5.02 27.45
N PRO A 326 -26.77 -6.18 26.77
CA PRO A 326 -26.44 -6.31 25.36
C PRO A 326 -26.96 -5.14 24.51
N GLY A 327 -26.07 -4.51 23.75
CA GLY A 327 -26.35 -3.35 22.90
C GLY A 327 -26.36 -1.99 23.62
N GLN A 328 -26.32 -1.94 24.95
CA GLN A 328 -26.25 -0.67 25.70
C GLN A 328 -24.86 -0.06 25.65
N GLU A 329 -24.83 1.27 25.59
CA GLU A 329 -23.62 2.08 25.48
C GLU A 329 -23.53 3.10 26.64
N ALA A 330 -22.30 3.37 27.07
CA ALA A 330 -21.93 4.48 27.95
C ALA A 330 -20.81 5.30 27.30
N THR A 331 -20.74 6.59 27.61
CA THR A 331 -19.70 7.48 27.07
C THR A 331 -18.84 8.10 28.16
N PHE A 332 -17.57 8.32 27.83
CA PHE A 332 -16.58 8.92 28.72
C PHE A 332 -15.89 10.07 28.00
N LYS A 333 -15.64 11.17 28.72
CA LYS A 333 -15.12 12.40 28.11
C LYS A 333 -13.73 12.75 28.60
N LEU A 334 -12.93 13.35 27.73
CA LEU A 334 -11.66 14.00 28.03
C LEU A 334 -11.64 15.36 27.35
N GLU A 335 -11.56 16.43 28.13
CA GLU A 335 -11.34 17.79 27.62
C GLU A 335 -9.86 18.14 27.73
N LYS A 336 -9.27 18.63 26.63
CA LYS A 336 -7.88 19.09 26.63
C LYS A 336 -7.64 20.15 25.56
N PRO A 337 -6.62 21.02 25.73
CA PRO A 337 -6.16 21.87 24.65
C PRO A 337 -5.63 21.03 23.47
N PHE A 338 -6.01 21.42 22.27
CA PHE A 338 -5.53 20.85 21.02
C PHE A 338 -4.18 21.46 20.63
N LYS A 339 -3.36 20.68 19.92
CA LYS A 339 -2.09 21.16 19.35
C LYS A 339 -1.94 20.59 17.96
N ASN A 340 -2.02 21.43 16.93
CA ASN A 340 -1.81 20.98 15.57
C ASN A 340 -0.37 20.47 15.38
N LEU A 341 -0.26 19.35 14.67
CA LEU A 341 1.01 18.78 14.25
C LEU A 341 0.93 18.27 12.82
N HIS A 342 0.82 19.18 11.87
CA HIS A 342 0.66 18.88 10.44
C HIS A 342 1.93 18.39 9.73
N THR A 343 2.99 18.11 10.49
CA THR A 343 4.23 17.55 9.93
C THR A 343 4.27 16.03 10.02
N ASP A 344 3.55 15.42 10.96
CA ASP A 344 3.50 13.98 11.18
C ASP A 344 2.32 13.62 12.08
N HIS A 345 1.25 13.05 11.50
CA HIS A 345 0.05 12.73 12.26
C HIS A 345 0.20 11.47 13.12
N ARG A 346 1.36 10.79 13.12
CA ARG A 346 1.65 9.64 14.01
C ARG A 346 1.92 10.04 15.46
N LEU A 347 2.40 11.27 15.70
CA LEU A 347 3.07 11.66 16.95
C LEU A 347 2.13 12.02 18.11
N GLN A 348 0.82 12.13 17.89
CA GLN A 348 -0.14 12.51 18.93
C GLN A 348 -1.25 11.46 19.08
N PRO A 349 -0.93 10.24 19.56
CA PRO A 349 -1.95 9.24 19.84
C PRO A 349 -2.77 9.60 21.09
N ILE A 350 -4.06 9.31 21.03
CA ILE A 350 -4.98 9.28 22.16
C ILE A 350 -5.68 7.94 22.14
N ALA A 351 -5.64 7.23 23.27
CA ALA A 351 -6.37 6.00 23.45
C ALA A 351 -7.30 6.05 24.65
N PHE A 352 -8.38 5.29 24.56
CA PHE A 352 -9.23 4.96 25.69
C PHE A 352 -9.19 3.45 25.90
N ARG A 353 -8.91 3.03 27.12
CA ARG A 353 -8.79 1.62 27.49
C ARG A 353 -9.72 1.32 28.65
N ILE A 354 -10.34 0.15 28.59
CA ILE A 354 -11.08 -0.44 29.69
C ILE A 354 -10.39 -1.72 30.20
N GLU A 355 -10.72 -2.08 31.43
CA GLU A 355 -10.33 -3.33 32.09
C GLU A 355 -11.59 -3.88 32.79
N PRO A 356 -12.33 -4.79 32.14
CA PRO A 356 -13.52 -5.41 32.72
C PRO A 356 -13.23 -6.06 34.07
N THR A 357 -14.13 -5.89 35.04
CA THR A 357 -14.00 -6.51 36.38
C THR A 357 -14.54 -7.94 36.44
N GLY A 358 -15.33 -8.33 35.42
CA GLY A 358 -15.92 -9.65 35.27
C GLY A 358 -15.49 -10.35 33.98
N PRO A 359 -16.22 -11.40 33.57
CA PRO A 359 -16.00 -12.06 32.28
C PRO A 359 -16.11 -11.08 31.12
N ASP A 360 -15.22 -11.24 30.16
CA ASP A 360 -15.19 -10.49 28.91
C ASP A 360 -14.84 -11.45 27.77
N ALA A 361 -15.66 -11.47 26.72
CA ALA A 361 -15.55 -12.47 25.66
C ALA A 361 -14.40 -12.17 24.69
N ASN A 362 -14.10 -10.90 24.43
CA ASN A 362 -13.10 -10.50 23.46
C ASN A 362 -12.20 -9.32 23.91
N PRO A 363 -11.13 -9.56 24.67
CA PRO A 363 -10.29 -8.50 25.22
C PRO A 363 -9.49 -7.67 24.18
N SER A 364 -9.59 -7.98 22.88
CA SER A 364 -8.94 -7.21 21.81
C SER A 364 -9.68 -5.91 21.48
N ASN A 365 -10.96 -5.79 21.85
CA ASN A 365 -11.79 -4.59 21.63
C ASN A 365 -11.85 -3.68 22.88
N ASP A 366 -11.15 -4.03 23.97
CA ASP A 366 -11.03 -3.25 25.21
C ASP A 366 -10.31 -1.88 25.05
N CYS A 367 -9.80 -1.57 23.85
CA CYS A 367 -9.09 -0.32 23.60
C CYS A 367 -9.25 0.16 22.16
N VAL A 368 -9.41 1.47 22.01
CA VAL A 368 -9.28 2.18 20.73
C VAL A 368 -8.21 3.24 20.89
N GLU A 369 -7.32 3.34 19.90
CA GLU A 369 -6.36 4.42 19.74
C GLU A 369 -6.66 5.18 18.45
N ILE A 370 -6.66 6.51 18.53
CA ILE A 370 -6.72 7.43 17.39
C ILE A 370 -5.53 8.37 17.44
N GLN A 371 -5.27 9.11 16.37
CA GLN A 371 -4.34 10.24 16.39
C GLN A 371 -5.10 11.57 16.36
N GLU A 372 -4.65 12.55 17.15
CA GLU A 372 -5.34 13.84 17.32
C GLU A 372 -5.56 14.58 15.99
N ASN A 373 -4.55 14.54 15.11
CA ASN A 373 -4.60 15.14 13.77
C ASN A 373 -5.05 14.17 12.68
N ALA A 374 -5.52 12.96 13.00
CA ALA A 374 -6.04 12.03 12.00
C ALA A 374 -7.28 12.58 11.31
N LEU A 375 -7.39 12.31 10.00
CA LEU A 375 -8.58 12.57 9.21
C LEU A 375 -9.76 11.78 9.77
N GLY A 376 -10.86 12.49 10.02
CA GLY A 376 -12.08 11.87 10.54
C GLY A 376 -12.94 11.30 9.41
N ILE A 377 -13.30 10.01 9.49
CA ILE A 377 -14.25 9.38 8.57
C ILE A 377 -15.58 9.14 9.28
N GLY A 378 -16.65 9.74 8.77
CA GLY A 378 -18.03 9.48 9.21
C GLY A 378 -18.56 8.19 8.59
N ILE A 379 -19.16 7.32 9.41
CA ILE A 379 -19.66 6.02 8.97
C ILE A 379 -21.16 5.94 9.19
N TRP A 380 -21.86 5.54 8.15
CA TRP A 380 -23.31 5.34 8.14
C TRP A 380 -23.64 3.87 7.93
N VAL A 381 -24.62 3.32 8.63
CA VAL A 381 -25.00 1.93 8.45
C VAL A 381 -26.51 1.78 8.58
N GLU A 382 -27.13 1.10 7.63
CA GLU A 382 -28.56 0.80 7.72
C GLU A 382 -28.83 -0.32 8.73
N GLN A 383 -29.94 -0.23 9.45
CA GLN A 383 -30.34 -1.16 10.50
C GLN A 383 -30.25 -2.64 10.05
N ALA A 384 -30.73 -2.98 8.85
CA ALA A 384 -30.71 -4.34 8.33
C ALA A 384 -29.29 -4.87 8.09
N PHE A 385 -28.39 -4.03 7.59
CA PHE A 385 -26.98 -4.40 7.44
C PHE A 385 -26.37 -4.65 8.81
N TYR A 386 -26.57 -3.70 9.74
CA TYR A 386 -26.03 -3.75 11.10
C TYR A 386 -26.45 -5.02 11.85
N GLU A 387 -27.75 -5.32 11.85
CA GLU A 387 -28.33 -6.52 12.47
C GLU A 387 -27.85 -7.80 11.78
N LYS A 388 -27.78 -7.80 10.45
CA LYS A 388 -27.29 -8.97 9.71
C LYS A 388 -25.83 -9.24 10.02
N PHE A 389 -25.02 -8.19 10.11
CA PHE A 389 -23.59 -8.29 10.42
C PHE A 389 -23.37 -8.96 11.77
N ALA A 390 -24.18 -8.59 12.78
CA ALA A 390 -24.10 -9.10 14.15
C ALA A 390 -24.46 -10.59 14.35
N GLN A 391 -24.88 -11.31 13.31
CA GLN A 391 -25.31 -12.71 13.42
C GLN A 391 -24.15 -13.71 13.61
N GLU A 392 -22.93 -13.36 13.20
CA GLU A 392 -21.77 -14.27 13.30
C GLU A 392 -20.50 -13.53 13.70
N PRO A 393 -19.52 -14.24 14.30
CA PRO A 393 -18.22 -13.66 14.57
C PRO A 393 -17.50 -13.18 13.30
N ASN A 394 -16.81 -12.05 13.45
CA ASN A 394 -16.06 -11.37 12.39
C ASN A 394 -14.54 -11.50 12.59
N LEU A 395 -13.76 -10.81 11.75
CA LEU A 395 -12.29 -10.81 11.79
C LEU A 395 -11.70 -10.42 13.16
N ALA A 396 -12.37 -9.52 13.89
CA ALA A 396 -11.98 -9.07 15.23
C ALA A 396 -12.23 -10.13 16.31
N GLY A 397 -12.97 -11.20 16.00
CA GLY A 397 -13.36 -12.22 16.96
C GLY A 397 -14.63 -11.91 17.75
N SER A 398 -15.26 -10.75 17.57
CA SER A 398 -16.58 -10.43 18.13
C SER A 398 -17.67 -10.50 17.05
N ARG A 399 -18.92 -10.19 17.42
CA ARG A 399 -20.04 -10.01 16.48
C ARG A 399 -20.26 -8.54 16.09
N ALA A 400 -19.55 -7.60 16.70
CA ALA A 400 -19.81 -6.16 16.51
C ALA A 400 -19.35 -5.67 15.14
N PHE A 401 -20.20 -4.91 14.44
CA PHE A 401 -19.78 -4.21 13.22
C PHE A 401 -18.67 -3.20 13.51
N GLU A 402 -18.76 -2.53 14.66
CA GLU A 402 -17.79 -1.54 15.14
C GLU A 402 -16.39 -2.14 15.27
N ASP A 403 -16.27 -3.32 15.88
CA ASP A 403 -14.97 -3.99 16.04
C ASP A 403 -14.38 -4.41 14.69
N TRP A 404 -15.20 -4.95 13.78
CA TRP A 404 -14.75 -5.29 12.43
C TRP A 404 -14.23 -4.07 11.68
N LEU A 405 -14.91 -2.93 11.80
CA LEU A 405 -14.50 -1.68 11.18
C LEU A 405 -13.18 -1.17 11.78
N GLN A 406 -13.01 -1.25 13.09
CA GLN A 406 -11.76 -0.88 13.75
C GLN A 406 -10.59 -1.75 13.26
N GLU A 407 -10.77 -3.04 12.97
CA GLU A 407 -9.73 -3.85 12.32
C GLU A 407 -9.28 -3.26 10.98
N GLN A 408 -10.22 -2.76 10.16
CA GLN A 408 -9.89 -2.18 8.86
C GLN A 408 -9.05 -0.90 9.04
N PHE A 409 -9.44 -0.02 9.97
CA PHE A 409 -8.68 1.20 10.27
C PHE A 409 -7.32 0.90 10.91
N ARG A 410 -7.20 -0.14 11.73
CA ARG A 410 -5.91 -0.59 12.28
C ARG A 410 -4.99 -1.13 11.18
N LEU A 411 -5.52 -1.92 10.25
CA LEU A 411 -4.78 -2.36 9.06
C LEU A 411 -4.32 -1.16 8.22
N TRP A 412 -5.21 -0.18 8.01
CA TRP A 412 -4.92 1.00 7.21
C TRP A 412 -3.79 1.86 7.81
N ASN A 413 -3.92 2.22 9.09
CA ASN A 413 -2.96 3.06 9.81
C ASN A 413 -1.67 2.33 10.23
N GLY A 414 -1.76 1.04 10.52
CA GLY A 414 -0.68 0.21 11.05
C GLY A 414 0.12 -0.52 9.98
N THR A 415 -0.46 -0.73 8.78
CA THR A 415 0.20 -1.46 7.69
C THR A 415 0.31 -0.65 6.41
N PHE A 416 -0.82 -0.25 5.82
CA PHE A 416 -0.82 0.42 4.50
C PHE A 416 -0.04 1.73 4.52
N PHE A 417 -0.28 2.59 5.50
CA PHE A 417 0.44 3.85 5.60
C PHE A 417 1.95 3.69 5.89
N PRO A 418 2.38 3.03 6.98
CA PRO A 418 3.80 3.02 7.37
C PRO A 418 4.72 2.18 6.47
N TYR A 419 4.20 1.17 5.74
CA TYR A 419 5.02 0.30 4.89
C TYR A 419 4.94 0.61 3.39
N SER A 420 4.16 1.61 2.98
CA SER A 420 4.23 2.18 1.63
C SER A 420 5.42 3.14 1.54
N ARG A 421 6.64 2.57 1.53
CA ARG A 421 7.91 3.30 1.64
C ARG A 421 8.62 3.45 0.30
N PHE A 422 9.15 4.65 0.08
CA PHE A 422 9.82 5.06 -1.16
C PHE A 422 10.98 6.01 -0.86
N SER A 423 11.80 6.33 -1.86
CA SER A 423 12.98 7.19 -1.70
C SER A 423 12.68 8.61 -1.16
N PHE A 424 11.46 9.11 -1.38
CA PHE A 424 10.96 10.41 -0.89
C PHE A 424 10.00 10.28 0.31
N ALA A 425 9.61 9.06 0.65
CA ALA A 425 8.70 8.74 1.75
C ALA A 425 9.27 7.57 2.57
N PRO A 426 10.47 7.72 3.17
CA PRO A 426 11.13 6.61 3.87
C PRO A 426 10.40 6.22 5.17
N ASP A 427 9.62 7.14 5.74
CA ASP A 427 8.71 6.90 6.86
C ASP A 427 7.35 6.28 6.46
N GLY A 428 7.15 6.06 5.16
CA GLY A 428 5.85 5.76 4.57
C GLY A 428 4.95 6.99 4.51
N ILE A 429 3.63 6.76 4.58
CA ILE A 429 2.61 7.80 4.68
C ILE A 429 2.50 8.26 6.14
N LEU A 430 2.63 9.57 6.34
CA LEU A 430 2.59 10.24 7.65
C LEU A 430 1.17 10.62 8.09
N GLU A 431 0.20 10.55 7.17
CA GLU A 431 -1.22 10.81 7.43
C GLU A 431 -1.83 9.68 8.25
N ARG A 432 -2.87 9.96 9.04
CA ARG A 432 -3.62 8.95 9.79
C ARG A 432 -5.12 9.17 9.64
N THR A 433 -5.89 8.10 9.78
CA THR A 433 -7.35 8.15 9.70
C THR A 433 -7.97 7.62 10.98
N ARG A 434 -9.18 8.06 11.31
CA ARG A 434 -9.96 7.52 12.43
C ARG A 434 -11.42 7.41 12.05
N VAL A 435 -12.09 6.44 12.68
CA VAL A 435 -13.56 6.43 12.71
C VAL A 435 -13.99 7.64 13.54
N ALA A 436 -14.58 8.63 12.88
CA ALA A 436 -15.01 9.85 13.56
C ALA A 436 -16.32 9.63 14.31
N ARG A 437 -17.26 8.91 13.68
CA ARG A 437 -18.54 8.53 14.26
C ARG A 437 -19.18 7.40 13.47
N ILE A 438 -19.92 6.52 14.14
CA ILE A 438 -20.76 5.49 13.52
C ILE A 438 -22.21 5.84 13.79
N THR A 439 -23.03 5.98 12.74
CA THR A 439 -24.46 6.31 12.86
C THR A 439 -25.32 5.25 12.19
N ILE A 440 -26.17 4.61 12.99
CA ILE A 440 -27.16 3.64 12.52
C ILE A 440 -28.41 4.40 12.05
N VAL A 441 -28.88 4.11 10.83
CA VAL A 441 -30.03 4.78 10.21
C VAL A 441 -31.08 3.78 9.73
N PRO A 442 -32.35 4.19 9.52
CA PRO A 442 -33.37 3.32 8.94
C PRO A 442 -32.98 2.82 7.54
N ASN A 443 -33.47 1.64 7.17
CA ASN A 443 -33.26 1.07 5.83
C ASN A 443 -33.85 1.96 4.73
N GLY A 444 -33.15 2.08 3.59
CA GLY A 444 -33.51 2.95 2.47
C GLY A 444 -33.13 4.42 2.66
N THR A 445 -32.36 4.76 3.70
CA THR A 445 -31.88 6.12 3.96
C THR A 445 -30.66 6.46 3.10
N LEU A 446 -29.77 5.49 2.90
CA LEU A 446 -28.50 5.67 2.22
C LEU A 446 -28.68 5.63 0.69
N LYS A 447 -27.98 6.52 -0.02
CA LYS A 447 -28.08 6.71 -1.48
C LYS A 447 -26.75 7.19 -2.06
N GLY A 448 -26.64 7.13 -3.39
CA GLY A 448 -25.49 7.65 -4.13
C GLY A 448 -24.26 6.75 -4.04
N GLY A 449 -23.18 7.16 -4.71
CA GLY A 449 -21.96 6.33 -4.81
C GLY A 449 -21.21 6.13 -3.49
N ALA A 450 -21.35 7.07 -2.54
CA ALA A 450 -20.75 6.95 -1.19
C ALA A 450 -21.73 6.41 -0.14
N HIS A 451 -22.95 6.03 -0.55
CA HIS A 451 -23.99 5.47 0.31
C HIS A 451 -24.32 6.37 1.51
N LEU A 452 -24.60 7.66 1.27
CA LEU A 452 -24.83 8.65 2.31
C LEU A 452 -26.32 8.92 2.53
N PRO A 453 -26.74 9.41 3.73
CA PRO A 453 -28.11 9.84 3.94
C PRO A 453 -28.54 10.85 2.89
N ASN A 454 -29.48 10.47 2.04
CA ASN A 454 -29.97 11.27 0.91
C ASN A 454 -28.87 11.78 -0.06
N ASP A 455 -27.76 11.07 -0.21
CA ASP A 455 -26.60 11.49 -1.03
C ASP A 455 -26.07 12.89 -0.66
N ALA A 456 -26.17 13.23 0.63
CA ALA A 456 -25.82 14.55 1.16
C ALA A 456 -24.77 14.42 2.27
N PRO A 457 -23.49 14.73 2.00
CA PRO A 457 -22.45 14.72 3.03
C PRO A 457 -22.68 15.82 4.07
N THR A 458 -22.30 15.54 5.32
CA THR A 458 -22.31 16.52 6.41
C THR A 458 -21.17 17.53 6.30
N LEU A 459 -20.11 17.19 5.57
CA LEU A 459 -18.88 17.97 5.36
C LEU A 459 -18.01 18.22 6.61
N ILE A 460 -18.49 17.93 7.82
CA ILE A 460 -17.68 18.12 9.05
C ILE A 460 -16.59 17.05 9.21
N TYR A 461 -16.72 15.93 8.50
CA TYR A 461 -15.71 14.87 8.41
C TYR A 461 -14.86 15.05 7.15
N ASP A 462 -13.64 14.51 7.16
CA ASP A 462 -12.77 14.48 5.98
C ASP A 462 -13.29 13.53 4.90
N GLY A 463 -14.00 12.48 5.31
CA GLY A 463 -14.59 11.46 4.46
C GLY A 463 -15.88 10.93 5.05
N GLU A 464 -16.78 10.42 4.22
CA GLU A 464 -18.01 9.77 4.68
C GLU A 464 -18.30 8.54 3.82
N TRP A 465 -18.73 7.44 4.44
CA TRP A 465 -19.07 6.20 3.75
C TRP A 465 -20.23 5.49 4.43
N GLY A 466 -21.04 4.77 3.66
CA GLY A 466 -22.17 4.02 4.20
C GLY A 466 -22.29 2.56 3.77
N PHE A 467 -23.07 1.81 4.56
CA PHE A 467 -23.35 0.39 4.37
C PHE A 467 -24.85 0.16 4.28
N GLU A 468 -25.34 -0.14 3.08
CA GLU A 468 -26.77 -0.33 2.78
C GLU A 468 -27.26 -1.72 3.16
N GLY A 469 -28.55 -1.85 3.49
CA GLY A 469 -29.18 -3.16 3.73
C GLY A 469 -29.17 -4.07 2.50
N SER A 470 -29.16 -3.50 1.29
CA SER A 470 -29.05 -4.21 0.00
C SER A 470 -27.75 -5.02 -0.11
N MET A 471 -26.62 -4.47 0.33
CA MET A 471 -25.31 -5.13 0.30
C MET A 471 -25.33 -6.47 1.06
N ALA A 472 -26.12 -6.56 2.12
CA ALA A 472 -26.28 -7.78 2.88
C ALA A 472 -26.96 -8.90 2.07
N ALA A 473 -27.91 -8.55 1.21
CA ALA A 473 -28.60 -9.49 0.33
C ALA A 473 -27.69 -9.98 -0.81
N ASP A 474 -26.75 -9.14 -1.25
CA ASP A 474 -25.81 -9.44 -2.35
C ASP A 474 -24.63 -10.32 -1.90
N GLY A 475 -24.60 -10.76 -0.65
CA GLY A 475 -23.56 -11.64 -0.11
C GLY A 475 -22.28 -10.92 0.30
N TYR A 476 -22.23 -9.58 0.25
CA TYR A 476 -21.05 -8.78 0.65
C TYR A 476 -20.61 -9.09 2.08
N ILE A 477 -21.53 -9.17 3.05
CA ILE A 477 -21.17 -9.51 4.44
C ILE A 477 -20.43 -10.85 4.51
N ALA A 478 -20.87 -11.85 3.73
CA ALA A 478 -20.21 -13.16 3.70
C ALA A 478 -18.80 -13.09 3.10
N SER A 479 -18.56 -12.18 2.16
CA SER A 479 -17.24 -11.98 1.56
C SER A 479 -16.29 -11.17 2.45
N VAL A 480 -16.76 -10.30 3.35
CA VAL A 480 -15.84 -9.40 4.10
C VAL A 480 -15.77 -9.68 5.60
N ARG A 481 -16.79 -10.29 6.21
CA ARG A 481 -16.92 -10.42 7.67
C ARG A 481 -15.68 -11.03 8.33
N ARG A 482 -15.08 -12.05 7.71
CA ARG A 482 -13.96 -12.80 8.28
C ARG A 482 -12.61 -12.45 7.65
N GLN A 483 -12.45 -11.28 7.02
CA GLN A 483 -11.18 -10.88 6.43
C GLN A 483 -11.05 -9.36 6.29
N ALA A 484 -9.85 -8.93 5.89
CA ALA A 484 -9.63 -7.54 5.52
C ALA A 484 -10.43 -7.21 4.26
N ASP A 485 -11.08 -6.06 4.25
CA ASP A 485 -11.84 -5.58 3.12
C ASP A 485 -11.02 -4.54 2.35
N LEU A 486 -10.22 -5.03 1.40
CA LEU A 486 -9.40 -4.17 0.55
C LEU A 486 -10.25 -3.30 -0.38
N ALA A 487 -11.47 -3.73 -0.74
CA ALA A 487 -12.38 -2.92 -1.52
C ALA A 487 -12.87 -1.74 -0.67
N LEU A 488 -13.25 -1.96 0.60
CA LEU A 488 -13.57 -0.85 1.49
C LEU A 488 -12.39 0.11 1.67
N LEU A 489 -11.16 -0.39 1.87
CA LEU A 489 -9.99 0.49 1.97
C LEU A 489 -9.74 1.29 0.69
N HIS A 490 -10.01 0.72 -0.48
CA HIS A 490 -10.00 1.42 -1.76
C HIS A 490 -11.04 2.55 -1.80
N GLU A 491 -12.29 2.26 -1.45
CA GLU A 491 -13.36 3.27 -1.41
C GLU A 491 -13.10 4.39 -0.39
N LEU A 492 -12.58 4.04 0.79
CA LEU A 492 -12.18 5.01 1.81
C LEU A 492 -10.96 5.84 1.37
N SER A 493 -10.13 5.32 0.47
CA SER A 493 -9.01 6.08 -0.12
C SER A 493 -9.51 7.24 -0.98
N HIS A 494 -10.62 7.08 -1.70
CA HIS A 494 -11.27 8.19 -2.41
C HIS A 494 -11.72 9.29 -1.45
N GLN A 495 -12.24 8.90 -0.29
CA GLN A 495 -12.70 9.85 0.72
C GLN A 495 -11.58 10.74 1.26
N ILE A 496 -10.32 10.29 1.16
CA ILE A 496 -9.14 11.05 1.57
C ILE A 496 -8.34 11.64 0.40
N GLY A 497 -8.94 11.70 -0.80
CA GLY A 497 -8.45 12.47 -1.95
C GLY A 497 -7.67 11.68 -3.00
N LEU A 498 -7.57 10.35 -2.86
CA LEU A 498 -6.98 9.49 -3.89
C LEU A 498 -7.99 9.18 -5.00
N ILE A 499 -7.48 8.78 -6.17
CA ILE A 499 -8.28 8.46 -7.34
C ILE A 499 -8.00 7.04 -7.81
N ASP A 500 -8.85 6.55 -8.71
CA ASP A 500 -8.60 5.31 -9.44
C ASP A 500 -7.39 5.48 -10.36
N LEU A 501 -6.23 5.07 -9.87
CA LEU A 501 -5.00 5.18 -10.65
C LEU A 501 -5.04 4.22 -11.86
N TYR A 502 -5.83 3.14 -11.76
CA TYR A 502 -6.13 2.24 -12.88
C TYR A 502 -6.88 2.92 -14.04
N ASN A 503 -7.42 4.14 -13.89
CA ASN A 503 -7.95 4.90 -15.04
C ASN A 503 -6.89 5.09 -16.13
N MET A 504 -5.62 5.16 -15.74
CA MET A 504 -4.48 5.25 -16.65
C MET A 504 -3.96 3.88 -17.14
N ASN A 505 -4.52 2.75 -16.72
CA ASN A 505 -4.28 1.47 -17.38
C ASN A 505 -4.95 1.43 -18.75
N VAL A 506 -4.30 0.82 -19.73
CA VAL A 506 -4.79 0.73 -21.11
C VAL A 506 -5.10 -0.72 -21.45
N ASP A 507 -6.37 -1.07 -21.54
CA ASP A 507 -6.79 -2.39 -22.01
C ASP A 507 -6.45 -2.54 -23.50
N PRO A 508 -5.86 -3.68 -23.92
CA PRO A 508 -5.55 -3.94 -25.32
C PRO A 508 -6.84 -4.03 -26.16
N SER A 509 -6.83 -3.39 -27.32
CA SER A 509 -7.95 -3.44 -28.26
C SER A 509 -7.79 -4.56 -29.28
N ARG A 510 -8.90 -5.00 -29.84
CA ARG A 510 -8.91 -5.82 -31.07
C ARG A 510 -8.49 -4.98 -32.29
N PRO A 511 -8.05 -5.59 -33.40
CA PRO A 511 -7.66 -4.86 -34.61
C PRO A 511 -8.74 -3.92 -35.18
N ASP A 512 -10.02 -4.26 -34.93
CA ASP A 512 -11.19 -3.46 -35.31
C ASP A 512 -11.46 -2.28 -34.35
N GLY A 513 -10.69 -2.14 -33.26
CA GLY A 513 -10.83 -1.09 -32.25
C GLY A 513 -11.86 -1.39 -31.16
N THR A 514 -12.41 -2.60 -31.11
CA THR A 514 -13.34 -3.02 -30.06
C THR A 514 -12.62 -3.63 -28.85
N ALA A 515 -13.34 -3.80 -27.74
CA ALA A 515 -12.92 -4.52 -26.53
C ALA A 515 -11.71 -3.95 -25.74
N GLY A 516 -11.22 -2.74 -26.07
CA GLY A 516 -10.14 -2.09 -25.32
C GLY A 516 -10.22 -0.56 -25.32
N LYS A 517 -9.19 0.08 -24.74
CA LYS A 517 -9.12 1.54 -24.61
C LYS A 517 -8.48 2.22 -25.81
N VAL A 518 -7.80 1.50 -26.70
CA VAL A 518 -7.19 2.07 -27.92
C VAL A 518 -8.21 2.03 -29.06
N ARG A 519 -8.64 3.18 -29.56
CA ARG A 519 -9.59 3.30 -30.68
C ARG A 519 -8.96 3.96 -31.91
N LEU A 520 -7.72 4.42 -31.79
CA LEU A 520 -6.93 5.02 -32.86
C LEU A 520 -6.87 4.10 -34.10
N LYS A 521 -7.07 4.67 -35.29
CA LYS A 521 -6.83 4.01 -36.57
C LYS A 521 -5.51 4.52 -37.14
N ALA A 522 -4.48 3.69 -37.06
CA ALA A 522 -3.16 3.95 -37.63
C ALA A 522 -2.89 2.96 -38.76
N ASP A 523 -2.57 3.49 -39.94
CA ASP A 523 -2.15 2.71 -41.11
C ASP A 523 -3.15 1.59 -41.48
N GLY A 524 -4.45 1.87 -41.33
CA GLY A 524 -5.56 0.96 -41.68
C GLY A 524 -6.01 -0.01 -40.57
N SER A 525 -5.37 -0.02 -39.40
CA SER A 525 -5.73 -0.90 -38.27
C SER A 525 -5.63 -0.18 -36.91
N THR A 526 -6.15 -0.79 -35.85
CA THR A 526 -5.95 -0.29 -34.48
C THR A 526 -4.74 -0.93 -33.83
N PRO A 527 -3.84 -0.15 -33.19
CA PRO A 527 -2.79 -0.70 -32.35
C PRO A 527 -3.40 -1.57 -31.24
N THR A 528 -3.05 -2.86 -31.21
CA THR A 528 -3.61 -3.84 -30.26
C THR A 528 -2.84 -3.91 -28.94
N ARG A 529 -1.81 -3.07 -28.78
CA ARG A 529 -0.98 -3.01 -27.57
C ARG A 529 -1.79 -2.38 -26.42
N GLY A 530 -1.80 -3.05 -25.27
CA GLY A 530 -2.27 -2.51 -24.00
C GLY A 530 -1.10 -2.20 -23.06
N PHE A 531 -1.40 -1.58 -21.92
CA PHE A 531 -0.41 -1.35 -20.86
C PHE A 531 -1.06 -1.26 -19.48
N TYR A 532 -0.98 -2.38 -18.76
CA TYR A 532 -1.29 -2.45 -17.33
C TYR A 532 -0.02 -2.22 -16.51
N ASP A 533 -0.20 -1.50 -15.41
CA ASP A 533 0.87 -1.34 -14.43
C ASP A 533 1.16 -2.69 -13.76
N ARG A 534 2.43 -3.08 -13.74
CA ARG A 534 2.85 -4.43 -13.32
C ARG A 534 2.81 -4.64 -11.80
N PHE A 535 3.01 -3.56 -11.06
CA PHE A 535 3.07 -3.57 -9.59
C PHE A 535 2.07 -2.55 -9.05
N PRO A 536 0.76 -2.72 -9.35
CA PRO A 536 -0.25 -1.75 -8.96
C PRO A 536 -0.43 -1.76 -7.45
N GLY A 537 -0.71 -0.58 -6.90
CA GLY A 537 -1.10 -0.45 -5.50
C GLY A 537 -2.58 -0.68 -5.27
N LEU A 538 -3.05 -0.34 -4.05
CA LEU A 538 -4.46 -0.41 -3.65
C LEU A 538 -5.40 0.32 -4.62
N MET A 539 -4.94 1.41 -5.24
CA MET A 539 -5.70 2.18 -6.23
C MET A 539 -5.62 1.61 -7.67
N GLY A 540 -5.11 0.39 -7.82
CA GLY A 540 -5.14 -0.41 -9.06
C GLY A 540 -4.16 0.01 -10.18
N GLY A 541 -3.35 1.05 -9.96
CA GLY A 541 -2.30 1.49 -10.89
C GLY A 541 -1.01 1.85 -10.16
N GLY A 542 -0.06 2.45 -10.88
CA GLY A 542 1.19 2.97 -10.33
C GLY A 542 2.27 1.92 -10.13
N ASP A 543 3.17 2.15 -9.17
CA ASP A 543 4.27 1.24 -8.86
C ASP A 543 4.51 1.17 -7.35
N THR A 544 4.50 -0.04 -6.81
CA THR A 544 4.73 -0.35 -5.39
C THR A 544 6.14 -0.85 -5.09
N ARG A 545 7.04 -0.90 -6.08
CA ARG A 545 8.45 -1.25 -5.86
C ARG A 545 9.11 -0.21 -4.97
N ASN A 546 9.73 -0.66 -3.88
CA ASN A 546 10.52 0.22 -3.02
C ASN A 546 11.88 0.54 -3.68
N GLU A 547 11.99 1.72 -4.28
CA GLU A 547 13.19 2.21 -4.95
C GLU A 547 14.14 3.00 -4.03
N ALA A 548 13.98 2.94 -2.69
CA ALA A 548 14.75 3.77 -1.76
C ALA A 548 16.28 3.68 -1.92
N MET A 549 16.78 2.52 -2.34
CA MET A 549 18.21 2.26 -2.59
C MET A 549 18.67 2.54 -4.02
N VAL A 550 17.78 3.04 -4.88
CA VAL A 550 18.07 3.43 -6.27
C VAL A 550 18.39 4.93 -6.32
N PRO A 551 19.46 5.36 -7.02
CA PRO A 551 19.72 6.78 -7.23
C PRO A 551 18.50 7.49 -7.81
N LYS A 552 18.12 8.65 -7.26
CA LYS A 552 16.94 9.43 -7.71
C LYS A 552 16.98 9.81 -9.20
N ALA A 553 18.18 9.93 -9.77
CA ALA A 553 18.38 10.20 -11.20
C ALA A 553 18.25 8.97 -12.10
N TYR A 554 18.31 7.76 -11.53
CA TYR A 554 18.22 6.53 -12.31
C TYR A 554 16.75 6.29 -12.74
N PRO A 555 16.51 6.04 -14.04
CA PRO A 555 15.15 5.77 -14.54
C PRO A 555 14.67 4.40 -14.05
N LEU A 556 13.40 4.34 -13.63
CA LEU A 556 12.75 3.05 -13.36
C LEU A 556 12.06 2.55 -14.63
N PRO A 557 12.27 1.29 -15.05
CA PRO A 557 11.54 0.68 -16.14
C PRO A 557 10.16 0.26 -15.62
N TYR A 558 9.11 0.80 -16.22
CA TYR A 558 7.71 0.48 -15.88
C TYR A 558 7.10 -0.52 -16.88
N GLU A 559 7.83 -0.81 -17.95
CA GLU A 559 7.58 -1.94 -18.85
C GLU A 559 8.58 -3.07 -18.54
N PRO A 560 8.25 -4.34 -18.85
CA PRO A 560 9.06 -5.51 -18.50
C PRO A 560 10.28 -5.65 -19.41
N TRP A 561 11.28 -4.80 -19.21
CA TRP A 561 12.56 -4.87 -19.91
C TRP A 561 13.68 -5.25 -18.93
N PRO A 562 14.64 -6.10 -19.33
CA PRO A 562 15.80 -6.42 -18.50
C PRO A 562 16.61 -5.17 -18.19
N ASP A 563 17.01 -5.00 -16.94
CA ASP A 563 17.91 -3.95 -16.50
C ASP A 563 18.88 -4.56 -15.50
N ALA A 564 20.14 -4.76 -15.90
CA ALA A 564 21.11 -5.50 -15.10
C ALA A 564 21.32 -4.89 -13.71
N PHE A 565 21.20 -3.57 -13.57
CA PHE A 565 21.35 -2.92 -12.27
C PHE A 565 20.13 -3.21 -11.39
N LEU A 566 18.91 -3.06 -11.90
CA LEU A 566 17.70 -3.30 -11.12
C LEU A 566 17.42 -4.79 -10.87
N ASP A 567 17.79 -5.66 -11.80
CA ASP A 567 17.75 -7.11 -11.65
C ASP A 567 18.71 -7.55 -10.54
N ALA A 568 19.92 -6.97 -10.50
CA ALA A 568 20.86 -7.19 -9.39
C ALA A 568 20.40 -6.57 -8.07
N THR A 569 19.71 -5.43 -8.10
CA THR A 569 19.22 -4.74 -6.90
C THR A 569 18.00 -5.43 -6.27
N SER A 570 17.19 -6.15 -7.06
CA SER A 570 15.97 -6.85 -6.61
C SER A 570 15.01 -5.94 -5.84
N LEU A 571 14.35 -5.01 -6.54
CA LEU A 571 13.35 -4.13 -5.94
C LEU A 571 12.10 -4.92 -5.50
N GLU A 572 11.89 -5.00 -4.18
CA GLU A 572 10.68 -5.60 -3.63
C GLU A 572 9.46 -4.71 -3.92
N HIS A 573 8.42 -5.31 -4.49
CA HIS A 573 7.12 -4.67 -4.66
C HIS A 573 6.19 -5.07 -3.51
N THR A 574 5.32 -4.15 -3.11
CA THR A 574 4.27 -4.40 -2.11
C THR A 574 2.90 -4.56 -2.77
N ASP A 575 1.89 -4.92 -2.00
CA ASP A 575 0.47 -4.87 -2.36
C ASP A 575 -0.27 -3.76 -1.58
N LEU A 576 0.48 -2.73 -1.16
CA LEU A 576 0.00 -1.57 -0.41
C LEU A 576 -0.26 -0.38 -1.36
N TYR A 577 0.05 0.86 -0.96
CA TYR A 577 -0.09 2.02 -1.84
C TYR A 577 1.07 2.15 -2.83
N ALA A 578 0.78 2.69 -4.02
CA ALA A 578 1.81 3.03 -4.99
C ALA A 578 2.57 4.32 -4.58
N ALA A 579 3.73 4.56 -5.19
CA ALA A 579 4.52 5.76 -4.96
C ALA A 579 3.72 7.05 -5.16
N THR A 580 2.89 7.10 -6.21
CA THR A 580 2.01 8.24 -6.51
C THR A 580 1.03 8.54 -5.36
N ASP A 581 0.41 7.51 -4.79
CA ASP A 581 -0.54 7.63 -3.68
C ASP A 581 0.15 8.12 -2.40
N ALA A 582 1.33 7.57 -2.10
CA ALA A 582 2.11 7.98 -0.94
C ALA A 582 2.58 9.44 -1.05
N PHE A 583 2.99 9.87 -2.24
CA PHE A 583 3.31 11.27 -2.52
C PHE A 583 2.09 12.18 -2.31
N ALA A 584 0.93 11.79 -2.83
CA ALA A 584 -0.31 12.55 -2.71
C ALA A 584 -0.69 12.78 -1.23
N LEU A 585 -0.76 11.71 -0.45
CA LEU A 585 -1.16 11.78 0.96
C LEU A 585 -0.15 12.56 1.81
N ASN A 586 1.16 12.39 1.57
CA ASN A 586 2.18 13.14 2.30
C ASN A 586 2.21 14.63 1.91
N SER A 587 1.89 14.97 0.66
CA SER A 587 1.84 16.36 0.20
C SER A 587 0.60 17.11 0.73
N LEU A 588 -0.43 16.38 1.15
CA LEU A 588 -1.69 16.91 1.66
C LEU A 588 -1.78 16.90 3.20
N LEU A 589 -0.69 16.63 3.90
CA LEU A 589 -0.65 16.66 5.36
C LEU A 589 -1.13 18.02 5.89
N GLY A 590 -2.03 17.96 6.87
CA GLY A 590 -2.61 19.13 7.51
C GLY A 590 -3.70 19.86 6.72
N TYR A 591 -4.00 19.46 5.49
CA TYR A 591 -5.19 19.95 4.79
C TYR A 591 -6.40 19.08 5.10
N ARG A 592 -7.55 19.71 5.33
CA ARG A 592 -8.83 18.98 5.30
C ARG A 592 -9.12 18.51 3.88
N ARG A 593 -9.83 17.41 3.75
CA ARG A 593 -10.09 16.75 2.45
C ARG A 593 -11.21 17.43 1.64
N GLY A 594 -11.60 16.83 0.53
CA GLY A 594 -12.62 17.35 -0.39
C GLY A 594 -12.11 17.55 -1.82
N TYR A 595 -10.84 17.94 -1.95
CA TYR A 595 -10.10 17.79 -3.20
C TYR A 595 -9.75 16.31 -3.44
N PHE A 596 -9.67 15.92 -4.71
CA PHE A 596 -9.12 14.65 -5.15
C PHE A 596 -8.28 14.85 -6.40
N GLY A 597 -7.24 14.04 -6.58
CA GLY A 597 -6.50 13.95 -7.84
C GLY A 597 -5.65 15.16 -8.26
N GLU A 598 -5.73 16.28 -7.56
CA GLU A 598 -4.94 17.49 -7.82
C GLU A 598 -3.43 17.29 -7.75
N PHE A 599 -2.98 16.23 -7.08
CA PHE A 599 -1.58 15.81 -7.08
C PHE A 599 -1.05 15.45 -8.48
N LEU A 600 -1.94 15.15 -9.44
CA LEU A 600 -1.58 14.96 -10.85
C LEU A 600 -0.99 16.22 -11.50
N TYR A 601 -1.16 17.40 -10.89
CA TYR A 601 -0.53 18.64 -11.35
C TYR A 601 0.96 18.73 -10.97
N ALA A 602 1.45 17.84 -10.10
CA ALA A 602 2.85 17.82 -9.66
C ALA A 602 3.78 17.21 -10.73
N LEU A 603 4.10 18.01 -11.75
CA LEU A 603 4.94 17.60 -12.88
C LEU A 603 6.30 18.32 -12.89
N PRO A 604 7.35 17.69 -13.44
CA PRO A 604 8.59 18.38 -13.78
C PRO A 604 8.34 19.56 -14.74
N ASN A 605 9.02 20.68 -14.53
CA ASN A 605 8.84 21.88 -15.38
C ASN A 605 9.25 21.63 -16.84
N VAL A 606 10.26 20.77 -17.06
CA VAL A 606 10.71 20.34 -18.39
C VAL A 606 10.69 18.83 -18.46
N ILE A 607 9.96 18.29 -19.45
CA ILE A 607 9.92 16.85 -19.71
C ILE A 607 10.64 16.60 -21.03
N VAL A 608 11.66 15.77 -20.98
CA VAL A 608 12.42 15.28 -22.14
C VAL A 608 12.14 13.80 -22.24
N VAL A 609 11.82 13.29 -23.44
CA VAL A 609 11.81 11.85 -23.69
C VAL A 609 13.13 11.42 -24.30
N ARG A 610 13.59 10.22 -23.98
CA ARG A 610 14.73 9.55 -24.63
C ARG A 610 14.21 8.27 -25.30
N ALA A 611 14.13 8.28 -26.62
CA ALA A 611 13.76 7.10 -27.40
C ALA A 611 14.96 6.15 -27.49
N VAL A 612 14.77 4.92 -27.05
CA VAL A 612 15.81 3.88 -27.08
C VAL A 612 15.28 2.59 -27.70
N ASP A 613 16.18 1.82 -28.31
CA ASP A 613 15.86 0.47 -28.79
C ASP A 613 15.84 -0.55 -27.63
N LEU A 614 15.62 -1.82 -27.96
CA LEU A 614 15.60 -2.90 -26.95
C LEU A 614 16.94 -3.09 -26.23
N ALA A 615 18.05 -2.66 -26.82
CA ALA A 615 19.38 -2.70 -26.22
C ALA A 615 19.70 -1.43 -25.42
N GLY A 616 18.79 -0.45 -25.35
CA GLY A 616 18.99 0.83 -24.67
C GLY A 616 19.80 1.84 -25.48
N GLN A 617 20.04 1.58 -26.77
CA GLN A 617 20.75 2.51 -27.64
C GLN A 617 19.81 3.63 -28.10
N PRO A 618 20.30 4.89 -28.16
CA PRO A 618 19.50 6.00 -28.65
C PRO A 618 19.01 5.83 -30.08
N ILE A 619 17.71 6.05 -30.30
CA ILE A 619 17.12 6.09 -31.65
C ILE A 619 17.14 7.54 -32.13
N ARG A 620 18.00 7.84 -33.11
CA ARG A 620 18.20 9.19 -33.65
C ARG A 620 17.21 9.50 -34.75
N ASN A 621 16.82 10.77 -34.88
CA ASN A 621 15.93 11.27 -35.94
C ASN A 621 14.60 10.50 -36.03
N ALA A 622 14.18 9.83 -34.95
CA ALA A 622 12.85 9.25 -34.85
C ALA A 622 11.81 10.38 -34.77
N GLU A 623 10.79 10.29 -35.61
CA GLU A 623 9.56 11.09 -35.47
C GLU A 623 8.70 10.43 -34.39
N LEU A 624 8.43 11.17 -33.32
CA LEU A 624 7.55 10.74 -32.24
C LEU A 624 6.23 11.53 -32.32
N GLU A 625 5.12 10.82 -32.40
CA GLU A 625 3.77 11.39 -32.43
C GLU A 625 2.98 10.96 -31.19
N PHE A 626 2.38 11.93 -30.50
CA PHE A 626 1.73 11.71 -29.20
C PHE A 626 0.21 11.76 -29.33
N PHE A 627 -0.46 10.65 -29.05
CA PHE A 627 -1.91 10.51 -29.05
C PHE A 627 -2.41 10.47 -27.61
N GLN A 628 -3.14 11.51 -27.20
CA GLN A 628 -3.60 11.63 -25.80
C GLN A 628 -4.89 10.85 -25.59
N MET A 629 -4.98 10.22 -24.43
CA MET A 629 -6.25 9.71 -23.90
C MET A 629 -7.26 10.84 -23.71
N ALA A 630 -8.51 10.57 -24.04
CA ALA A 630 -9.65 11.45 -23.84
C ALA A 630 -10.80 10.61 -23.28
N GLN A 631 -11.29 10.96 -22.09
CA GLN A 631 -12.40 10.25 -21.42
C GLN A 631 -12.12 8.74 -21.26
N GLY A 632 -10.89 8.41 -20.85
CA GLY A 632 -10.48 7.03 -20.57
C GLY A 632 -10.13 6.17 -21.78
N VAL A 633 -10.16 6.71 -23.01
CA VAL A 633 -9.80 5.99 -24.24
C VAL A 633 -8.80 6.78 -25.08
N ILE A 634 -7.97 6.12 -25.88
CA ILE A 634 -7.17 6.77 -26.93
C ILE A 634 -8.07 6.87 -28.17
N PRO A 635 -8.66 8.04 -28.49
CA PRO A 635 -9.61 8.17 -29.59
C PRO A 635 -8.92 8.07 -30.95
N ASP A 636 -9.73 7.88 -32.00
CA ASP A 636 -9.29 8.06 -33.38
C ASP A 636 -9.21 9.56 -33.71
N ALA A 637 -8.10 10.18 -33.28
CA ALA A 637 -7.85 11.59 -33.45
C ALA A 637 -6.39 11.83 -33.88
N PRO A 638 -6.09 12.98 -34.53
CA PRO A 638 -4.71 13.36 -34.82
C PRO A 638 -3.84 13.43 -33.55
N PRO A 639 -2.51 13.25 -33.67
CA PRO A 639 -1.63 13.44 -32.53
C PRO A 639 -1.68 14.89 -32.06
N VAL A 640 -1.64 15.10 -30.75
CA VAL A 640 -1.71 16.44 -30.14
C VAL A 640 -0.45 17.27 -30.37
N PHE A 641 0.68 16.60 -30.63
CA PHE A 641 1.93 17.20 -31.11
C PHE A 641 2.87 16.12 -31.66
N LYS A 642 3.92 16.57 -32.35
CA LYS A 642 5.01 15.75 -32.87
C LYS A 642 6.35 16.33 -32.48
N VAL A 643 7.35 15.47 -32.29
CA VAL A 643 8.74 15.88 -32.03
C VAL A 643 9.72 14.99 -32.78
N LEU A 644 10.92 15.52 -33.06
CA LEU A 644 12.04 14.76 -33.62
C LEU A 644 13.11 14.56 -32.54
N THR A 645 13.65 13.36 -32.47
CA THR A 645 14.76 13.05 -31.57
C THR A 645 16.10 13.51 -32.13
N ASP A 646 16.97 14.01 -31.25
CA ASP A 646 18.32 14.46 -31.58
C ASP A 646 19.34 13.31 -31.70
N ALA A 647 20.63 13.66 -31.78
CA ALA A 647 21.73 12.68 -31.85
C ALA A 647 21.83 11.77 -30.61
N ASN A 648 21.24 12.18 -29.48
CA ASN A 648 21.18 11.39 -28.24
C ASN A 648 19.85 10.64 -28.09
N GLY A 649 19.02 10.63 -29.13
CA GLY A 649 17.69 10.03 -29.10
C GLY A 649 16.72 10.81 -28.21
N THR A 650 17.02 12.07 -27.88
CA THR A 650 16.21 12.86 -26.95
C THR A 650 15.34 13.88 -27.66
N ALA A 651 14.16 14.15 -27.11
CA ALA A 651 13.27 15.20 -27.57
C ALA A 651 12.58 15.88 -26.39
N ARG A 652 12.60 17.21 -26.35
CA ARG A 652 11.82 17.98 -25.37
C ARG A 652 10.35 17.96 -25.76
N LEU A 653 9.48 17.59 -24.82
CA LEU A 653 8.03 17.67 -25.04
C LEU A 653 7.56 19.13 -24.94
N PRO A 654 6.73 19.61 -25.88
CA PRO A 654 6.19 20.96 -25.84
C PRO A 654 5.21 21.12 -24.67
N ALA A 655 5.29 22.25 -23.97
CA ALA A 655 4.25 22.63 -23.03
C ALA A 655 3.01 23.11 -23.81
N ARG A 656 1.84 22.70 -23.38
CA ARG A 656 0.56 23.08 -23.97
C ARG A 656 -0.25 23.89 -22.97
N ASP A 657 -1.12 24.74 -23.51
CA ASP A 657 -2.03 25.57 -22.72
C ASP A 657 -2.93 24.71 -21.82
N THR A 658 -3.17 25.16 -20.59
CA THR A 658 -4.08 24.56 -19.60
C THR A 658 -5.51 25.08 -19.72
N LEU A 659 -5.74 25.99 -20.67
CA LEU A 659 -6.94 26.79 -20.87
C LEU A 659 -7.23 27.74 -19.69
N GLU A 660 -6.23 28.00 -18.86
CA GLU A 660 -6.28 28.99 -17.79
C GLU A 660 -5.44 30.20 -18.20
N PRO A 661 -5.88 31.43 -17.87
CA PRO A 661 -5.14 32.64 -18.26
C PRO A 661 -3.76 32.70 -17.62
N GLU A 662 -3.58 32.08 -16.46
CA GLU A 662 -2.33 31.98 -15.70
C GLU A 662 -2.26 30.60 -15.02
N PRO A 663 -1.07 30.14 -14.58
CA PRO A 663 -0.95 28.93 -13.77
C PRO A 663 -1.91 28.92 -12.57
N PHE A 664 -2.76 27.91 -12.48
CA PHE A 664 -3.76 27.79 -11.43
C PHE A 664 -3.21 27.01 -10.24
N THR A 665 -3.36 27.52 -9.02
CA THR A 665 -2.95 26.83 -7.79
C THR A 665 -4.17 26.54 -6.91
N THR A 666 -4.34 25.29 -6.51
CA THR A 666 -5.42 24.86 -5.62
C THR A 666 -5.22 25.39 -4.20
N LYS A 667 -6.26 25.35 -3.36
CA LYS A 667 -6.16 25.80 -1.96
C LYS A 667 -5.20 24.96 -1.11
N THR A 668 -4.88 23.75 -1.56
CA THR A 668 -3.94 22.82 -0.94
C THR A 668 -2.52 22.90 -1.55
N GLY A 669 -2.30 23.77 -2.55
CA GLY A 669 -0.96 24.15 -3.01
C GLY A 669 -0.46 23.48 -4.29
N PHE A 670 -1.27 22.66 -4.97
CA PHE A 670 -0.89 22.08 -6.26
C PHE A 670 -1.11 23.05 -7.40
N THR A 671 -0.09 23.26 -8.24
CA THR A 671 -0.15 24.20 -9.36
C THR A 671 -0.26 23.48 -10.71
N LEU A 672 -1.38 23.67 -11.41
CA LEU A 672 -1.52 23.32 -12.82
C LEU A 672 -0.82 24.38 -13.68
N ARG A 673 0.32 24.01 -14.27
CA ARG A 673 1.12 24.84 -15.18
C ARG A 673 1.01 24.33 -16.62
N PRO A 674 1.32 25.15 -17.64
CA PRO A 674 1.53 24.65 -19.00
C PRO A 674 2.47 23.44 -19.02
N ASN A 675 2.00 22.34 -19.61
CA ASN A 675 2.66 21.04 -19.58
C ASN A 675 2.26 20.20 -20.82
N PRO A 676 2.94 19.08 -21.13
CA PRO A 676 2.64 18.28 -22.33
C PRO A 676 1.23 17.69 -22.41
N PHE A 677 0.56 17.48 -21.28
CA PHE A 677 -0.82 16.97 -21.22
C PHE A 677 -1.87 18.08 -21.34
N GLY A 678 -1.47 19.36 -21.30
CA GLY A 678 -2.39 20.50 -21.33
C GLY A 678 -3.21 20.58 -20.04
N ARG A 679 -4.53 20.71 -20.17
CA ARG A 679 -5.45 20.68 -19.03
C ARG A 679 -5.59 19.24 -18.52
N ILE A 680 -5.17 19.00 -17.29
CA ILE A 680 -5.20 17.66 -16.67
C ILE A 680 -6.56 17.44 -16.01
N ASP A 681 -7.16 16.28 -16.28
CA ASP A 681 -8.33 15.81 -15.54
C ASP A 681 -7.90 15.22 -14.20
N VAL A 682 -8.54 15.66 -13.12
CA VAL A 682 -8.22 15.24 -11.76
C VAL A 682 -8.44 13.74 -11.54
N VAL A 683 -9.26 13.06 -12.35
CA VAL A 683 -9.40 11.58 -12.27
C VAL A 683 -8.46 10.82 -13.23
N GLY A 684 -7.54 11.52 -13.90
CA GLY A 684 -6.52 10.92 -14.77
C GLY A 684 -7.04 10.38 -16.10
N SER A 685 -8.29 10.67 -16.49
CA SER A 685 -8.91 10.09 -17.69
C SER A 685 -8.36 10.63 -19.02
N ASN A 686 -7.45 11.61 -18.96
CA ASN A 686 -6.62 12.08 -20.08
C ASN A 686 -5.10 11.96 -19.82
N GLY A 687 -4.73 11.18 -18.80
CA GLY A 687 -3.37 11.07 -18.27
C GLY A 687 -2.48 10.05 -18.97
N VAL A 688 -2.77 9.66 -20.21
CA VAL A 688 -1.96 8.69 -20.96
C VAL A 688 -1.70 9.18 -22.37
N PHE A 689 -0.45 9.05 -22.82
CA PHE A 689 -0.10 9.09 -24.23
C PHE A 689 0.16 7.69 -24.75
N LEU A 690 -0.45 7.37 -25.89
CA LEU A 690 0.07 6.37 -26.82
C LEU A 690 1.04 7.11 -27.77
N VAL A 691 2.29 6.65 -27.82
CA VAL A 691 3.37 7.30 -28.56
C VAL A 691 3.73 6.44 -29.76
N ARG A 692 3.54 6.96 -30.97
CA ARG A 692 4.04 6.34 -32.19
C ARG A 692 5.47 6.82 -32.44
N ALA A 693 6.40 5.92 -32.64
CA ALA A 693 7.73 6.23 -33.12
C ALA A 693 7.91 5.71 -34.55
N ARG A 694 8.42 6.56 -35.44
CA ARG A 694 8.87 6.17 -36.77
C ARG A 694 10.35 6.45 -36.91
N ALA A 695 11.12 5.40 -37.19
CA ALA A 695 12.52 5.49 -37.52
C ALA A 695 12.87 4.38 -38.48
N ASN A 696 13.83 4.62 -39.37
CA ASN A 696 14.43 3.55 -40.17
C ASN A 696 13.42 2.72 -41.00
N GLY A 697 12.32 3.34 -41.44
CA GLY A 697 11.25 2.68 -42.21
C GLY A 697 10.30 1.79 -41.38
N ALA A 698 10.47 1.73 -40.06
CA ALA A 698 9.61 0.98 -39.16
C ALA A 698 8.76 1.91 -38.27
N THR A 699 7.62 1.40 -37.84
CA THR A 699 6.72 2.06 -36.88
C THR A 699 6.62 1.19 -35.63
N GLU A 700 6.77 1.79 -34.46
CA GLU A 700 6.50 1.13 -33.20
C GLU A 700 5.80 2.01 -32.17
N TRP A 701 5.29 1.39 -31.11
CA TRP A 701 4.45 2.06 -30.12
C TRP A 701 4.96 1.91 -28.69
N ALA A 702 4.83 2.97 -27.89
CA ALA A 702 5.09 2.96 -26.46
C ALA A 702 4.03 3.80 -25.71
N PHE A 703 4.06 3.77 -24.39
CA PHE A 703 3.17 4.57 -23.55
C PHE A 703 3.94 5.52 -22.63
N LEU A 704 3.34 6.68 -22.37
CA LEU A 704 3.76 7.61 -21.32
C LEU A 704 2.55 7.92 -20.45
N LYS A 705 2.58 7.51 -19.18
CA LYS A 705 1.49 7.78 -18.22
C LYS A 705 1.87 8.96 -17.32
N LEU A 706 0.88 9.78 -16.97
CA LEU A 706 1.04 10.99 -16.18
C LEU A 706 1.60 10.69 -14.78
N TRP A 707 1.11 9.63 -14.13
CA TRP A 707 1.59 9.22 -12.80
C TRP A 707 3.10 8.94 -12.77
N GLN A 708 3.70 8.49 -13.87
CA GLN A 708 5.15 8.25 -13.97
C GLN A 708 5.96 9.54 -13.84
N LEU A 709 5.37 10.67 -14.21
CA LEU A 709 5.97 12.00 -14.06
C LEU A 709 5.73 12.57 -12.66
N VAL A 710 4.59 12.23 -12.04
CA VAL A 710 4.33 12.55 -10.62
C VAL A 710 5.33 11.83 -9.72
N ASP A 711 5.61 10.54 -9.97
CA ASP A 711 6.64 9.79 -9.25
C ASP A 711 8.03 10.40 -9.44
N ALA A 712 8.36 10.84 -10.66
CA ALA A 712 9.64 11.53 -10.90
C ALA A 712 9.71 12.85 -10.11
N TYR A 713 8.63 13.64 -10.09
CA TYR A 713 8.53 14.85 -9.29
C TYR A 713 8.70 14.57 -7.79
N ALA A 714 8.04 13.53 -7.28
CA ALA A 714 8.14 13.06 -5.90
C ALA A 714 9.57 12.66 -5.54
N ARG A 715 10.26 11.95 -6.43
CA ARG A 715 11.70 11.62 -6.35
C ARG A 715 12.63 12.83 -6.49
N GLY A 716 12.10 14.05 -6.61
CA GLY A 716 12.86 15.30 -6.60
C GLY A 716 13.15 15.91 -7.98
N GLN A 717 12.66 15.30 -9.06
CA GLN A 717 12.93 15.73 -10.44
C GLN A 717 11.99 16.88 -10.85
N ARG A 718 12.02 17.98 -10.10
CA ARG A 718 11.05 19.09 -10.23
C ARG A 718 11.37 20.04 -11.39
N ALA A 719 12.66 20.29 -11.64
CA ALA A 719 13.09 21.21 -12.68
C ALA A 719 13.03 20.57 -14.08
N ALA A 720 13.55 19.35 -14.20
CA ALA A 720 13.52 18.59 -15.44
C ALA A 720 13.54 17.09 -15.17
N GLN A 721 12.93 16.31 -16.07
CA GLN A 721 13.01 14.85 -16.09
C GLN A 721 13.33 14.37 -17.50
N ILE A 722 14.25 13.40 -17.61
CA ILE A 722 14.45 12.61 -18.84
C ILE A 722 13.72 11.28 -18.67
N ARG A 723 12.74 11.02 -19.53
CA ARG A 723 11.92 9.81 -19.50
C ARG A 723 12.26 8.89 -20.66
N GLU A 724 12.72 7.69 -20.38
CA GLU A 724 12.96 6.71 -21.44
C GLU A 724 11.64 6.15 -21.98
N LEU A 725 11.56 6.08 -23.31
CA LEU A 725 10.55 5.35 -24.05
C LEU A 725 11.28 4.32 -24.91
N ARG A 726 10.96 3.04 -24.70
CA ARG A 726 11.64 1.94 -25.37
C ARG A 726 10.79 1.42 -26.52
N PHE A 727 11.40 1.25 -27.68
CA PHE A 727 10.74 0.81 -28.90
C PHE A 727 11.46 -0.40 -29.50
N ASN A 728 10.71 -1.32 -30.11
CA ASN A 728 11.29 -2.40 -30.91
C ASN A 728 11.58 -1.93 -32.35
N LEU A 729 12.29 -0.80 -32.47
CA LEU A 729 12.69 -0.24 -33.76
C LEU A 729 14.07 -0.76 -34.17
N PRO A 730 14.31 -0.99 -35.46
CA PRO A 730 15.61 -1.41 -35.95
C PRO A 730 16.63 -0.26 -35.84
N ALA A 731 17.87 -0.59 -35.51
CA ALA A 731 18.97 0.38 -35.42
C ALA A 731 19.40 0.96 -36.77
N MET A 732 19.03 0.31 -37.88
CA MET A 732 19.31 0.72 -39.26
C MET A 732 18.04 0.62 -40.11
N PRO A 733 17.94 1.35 -41.25
CA PRO A 733 16.83 1.23 -42.19
C PRO A 733 16.51 -0.22 -42.56
N LEU A 734 15.23 -0.57 -42.58
CA LEU A 734 14.75 -1.85 -43.09
C LEU A 734 15.08 -1.99 -44.58
N ASP A 735 15.69 -3.10 -44.96
CA ASP A 735 15.82 -3.49 -46.37
C ASP A 735 14.54 -4.23 -46.81
N GLU A 736 13.56 -3.46 -47.31
CA GLU A 736 12.29 -4.02 -47.79
C GLU A 736 12.45 -4.97 -48.99
N GLY A 737 13.61 -5.00 -49.64
CA GLY A 737 13.93 -5.92 -50.73
C GLY A 737 14.32 -7.33 -50.24
N ALA A 738 14.66 -7.49 -48.96
CA ALA A 738 15.21 -8.73 -48.42
C ALA A 738 14.19 -9.51 -47.57
N ASN A 739 13.53 -10.51 -48.16
CA ASN A 739 12.72 -11.47 -47.40
C ASN A 739 13.62 -12.61 -46.86
N LEU A 740 14.01 -12.53 -45.58
CA LEU A 740 14.87 -13.52 -44.93
C LEU A 740 14.21 -14.90 -44.78
N ALA A 741 12.88 -14.91 -44.67
CA ALA A 741 12.08 -16.11 -44.52
C ALA A 741 11.84 -16.81 -45.87
N LYS A 742 12.03 -16.13 -47.01
CA LYS A 742 11.72 -16.69 -48.32
C LYS A 742 12.43 -18.03 -48.55
N GLU A 743 11.66 -19.04 -48.94
CA GLU A 743 12.13 -20.40 -49.25
C GLU A 743 12.87 -21.10 -48.07
N ARG A 744 12.63 -20.65 -46.83
CA ARG A 744 13.19 -21.28 -45.63
C ARG A 744 12.44 -22.54 -45.22
N PHE A 745 13.10 -23.35 -44.40
CA PHE A 745 12.46 -24.52 -43.83
C PHE A 745 11.49 -24.08 -42.73
N VAL A 746 10.29 -24.66 -42.73
CA VAL A 746 9.24 -24.35 -41.77
C VAL A 746 8.76 -25.65 -41.13
N MET A 747 8.62 -25.63 -39.82
CA MET A 747 8.05 -26.74 -39.04
C MET A 747 7.06 -26.20 -38.01
N ASP A 748 6.16 -27.05 -37.54
CA ASP A 748 5.15 -26.68 -36.55
C ASP A 748 4.95 -27.78 -35.51
N SER A 749 4.26 -27.43 -34.42
CA SER A 749 3.93 -28.38 -33.35
C SER A 749 2.99 -29.51 -33.78
N ALA A 750 2.21 -29.30 -34.84
CA ALA A 750 1.24 -30.28 -35.35
C ALA A 750 1.85 -31.28 -36.35
N SER A 751 3.16 -31.18 -36.65
CA SER A 751 3.83 -32.02 -37.65
C SER A 751 3.14 -31.95 -39.02
N THR A 752 2.66 -30.77 -39.40
CA THR A 752 2.10 -30.49 -40.72
C THR A 752 3.16 -30.79 -41.78
N GLN A 753 2.73 -31.29 -42.94
CA GLN A 753 3.65 -31.66 -44.00
C GLN A 753 4.50 -30.43 -44.42
N PRO A 754 5.84 -30.55 -44.50
CA PRO A 754 6.69 -29.42 -44.86
C PRO A 754 6.32 -28.74 -46.19
N ALA A 755 5.77 -29.49 -47.15
CA ALA A 755 5.29 -28.95 -48.43
C ALA A 755 4.11 -27.99 -48.28
N ASP A 756 3.25 -28.20 -47.27
CA ASP A 756 2.15 -27.29 -46.95
C ASP A 756 2.64 -26.08 -46.15
N LEU A 757 3.57 -26.27 -45.21
CA LEU A 757 4.16 -25.16 -44.44
C LEU A 757 5.04 -24.24 -45.30
N ALA A 758 5.64 -24.74 -46.39
CA ALA A 758 6.42 -23.93 -47.33
C ALA A 758 5.63 -22.76 -47.93
N LYS A 759 4.28 -22.84 -47.94
CA LYS A 759 3.38 -21.76 -48.34
C LYS A 759 3.47 -20.52 -47.45
N LEU A 760 3.97 -20.64 -46.22
CA LEU A 760 4.20 -19.50 -45.32
C LEU A 760 5.39 -18.64 -45.74
N VAL A 761 6.25 -19.17 -46.62
CA VAL A 761 7.56 -18.60 -46.95
C VAL A 761 7.84 -18.58 -48.45
N ASP A 762 6.87 -18.87 -49.30
CA ASP A 762 7.06 -18.88 -50.77
C ASP A 762 7.14 -17.46 -51.39
N GLY A 763 6.70 -16.45 -50.64
CA GLY A 763 6.65 -15.05 -51.08
C GLY A 763 5.38 -14.69 -51.87
N ASP A 764 4.42 -15.60 -52.04
CA ASP A 764 3.10 -15.31 -52.60
C ASP A 764 2.10 -15.01 -51.48
N ARG A 765 1.58 -13.78 -51.42
CA ARG A 765 0.60 -13.35 -50.40
C ARG A 765 -0.76 -14.04 -50.50
N ARG A 766 -1.01 -14.80 -51.57
CA ARG A 766 -2.24 -15.57 -51.77
C ARG A 766 -2.13 -16.98 -51.20
N SER A 767 -0.92 -17.42 -50.87
CA SER A 767 -0.68 -18.71 -50.24
C SER A 767 -1.13 -18.67 -48.78
N ALA A 768 -1.91 -19.67 -48.38
CA ALA A 768 -2.43 -19.80 -47.03
C ALA A 768 -2.28 -21.25 -46.55
N VAL A 769 -1.99 -21.41 -45.25
CA VAL A 769 -1.98 -22.71 -44.57
C VAL A 769 -2.74 -22.58 -43.25
N PRO A 770 -3.61 -23.53 -42.88
CA PRO A 770 -4.24 -23.52 -41.56
C PRO A 770 -3.16 -23.71 -40.49
N LEU A 771 -3.09 -22.79 -39.54
CA LEU A 771 -2.15 -22.88 -38.43
C LEU A 771 -2.71 -23.77 -37.31
N PRO A 772 -1.85 -24.48 -36.56
CA PRO A 772 -2.27 -25.23 -35.38
C PRO A 772 -2.80 -24.27 -34.29
N GLY A 773 -3.90 -24.65 -33.63
CA GLY A 773 -4.75 -23.74 -32.86
C GLY A 773 -4.95 -24.10 -31.38
N LYS A 774 -4.21 -25.08 -30.85
CA LYS A 774 -4.24 -25.43 -29.42
C LYS A 774 -3.28 -24.53 -28.64
N ALA A 775 -3.58 -24.32 -27.37
CA ALA A 775 -2.66 -23.61 -26.48
C ALA A 775 -1.29 -24.31 -26.43
N GLY A 776 -0.22 -23.58 -26.71
CA GLY A 776 1.15 -24.11 -26.80
C GLY A 776 1.59 -24.55 -28.20
N ASP A 777 0.71 -24.47 -29.20
CA ASP A 777 1.10 -24.69 -30.59
C ASP A 777 2.05 -23.60 -31.11
N TRP A 778 2.97 -23.98 -31.99
CA TRP A 778 4.03 -23.10 -32.48
C TRP A 778 4.38 -23.38 -33.94
N ILE A 779 4.99 -22.38 -34.59
CA ILE A 779 5.60 -22.46 -35.92
C ILE A 779 7.03 -21.95 -35.80
N GLU A 780 7.97 -22.66 -36.40
CA GLU A 780 9.37 -22.29 -36.46
C GLU A 780 9.79 -22.14 -37.93
N ILE A 781 10.46 -21.03 -38.24
CA ILE A 781 11.06 -20.76 -39.55
C ILE A 781 12.58 -20.74 -39.34
N ASP A 782 13.28 -21.70 -39.92
CA ASP A 782 14.74 -21.79 -39.84
C ASP A 782 15.39 -20.79 -40.81
N LEU A 783 15.92 -19.69 -40.27
CA LEU A 783 16.61 -18.66 -41.06
C LEU A 783 18.04 -19.08 -41.48
N GLY A 784 18.50 -20.25 -41.03
CA GLY A 784 19.77 -20.92 -41.36
C GLY A 784 21.02 -20.34 -40.69
N ARG A 785 20.94 -19.12 -40.15
CA ARG A 785 21.98 -18.50 -39.31
C ARG A 785 21.37 -17.33 -38.53
N ASP A 786 22.04 -16.91 -37.47
CA ASP A 786 21.67 -15.71 -36.74
C ASP A 786 21.76 -14.48 -37.66
N ARG A 787 20.64 -13.75 -37.73
CA ARG A 787 20.53 -12.49 -38.48
C ARG A 787 19.69 -11.51 -37.67
N PRO A 788 20.00 -10.20 -37.73
CA PRO A 788 19.07 -9.20 -37.22
C PRO A 788 17.78 -9.25 -38.05
N ILE A 789 16.65 -9.43 -37.37
CA ILE A 789 15.32 -9.39 -37.96
C ILE A 789 14.76 -7.99 -37.72
N GLY A 790 14.37 -7.31 -38.80
CA GLY A 790 13.84 -5.96 -38.73
C GLY A 790 12.33 -5.89 -38.63
N ASP A 791 11.61 -6.81 -39.29
CA ASP A 791 10.16 -6.96 -39.21
C ASP A 791 9.72 -8.42 -39.43
N VAL A 792 8.49 -8.73 -38.98
CA VAL A 792 7.80 -10.00 -39.26
C VAL A 792 6.40 -9.63 -39.76
N ARG A 793 6.09 -9.93 -41.02
CA ARG A 793 4.79 -9.64 -41.65
C ARG A 793 4.02 -10.93 -41.88
N LEU A 794 2.95 -11.13 -41.12
CA LEU A 794 1.98 -12.21 -41.34
C LEU A 794 0.78 -11.65 -42.11
N TRP A 795 0.33 -12.38 -43.12
CA TRP A 795 -0.83 -12.02 -43.95
C TRP A 795 -1.92 -13.07 -43.70
N SER A 796 -3.15 -12.60 -43.43
CA SER A 796 -4.32 -13.44 -43.15
C SER A 796 -5.34 -13.38 -44.27
#